data_AF-A0A3C0AYR6-F1
#
_entry.id   AF-A0A3C0AYR6-F1
#
_cell.length_a   1.000
_cell.length_b   1.000
_cell.length_c   1.000
_cell.angle_alpha   90.00
_cell.angle_beta   90.00
_cell.angle_gamma   90.00
#
_symmetry.space_group_name_H-M   'P 1'
#
loop_
_entity.id
_entity.type
_entity.pdbx_description
1 polymer ?
#
loop_
_entity_poly.entity_id
_entity_poly.type
_entity_poly.pdbx_seq_one_letter_code
_entity_poly.pdbx_strand_id
1 'polypeptide(L)'
;MRILFISVLVITATCNLSLAQSKIENELLEVHFPTDKQYLWEYKIKQNGALLQIKPPTFEIDGNSIICSVEKFNMLSEPKLFNNGSSEYVFQGKIKSVPEIELKLLFRISQDNAVLRFKYVLSGNGKHLLTKSMGNDNIVYLSTSIASFKQIKEVQFANYDEKFHSYILKEQLIEDRFFENNHSVMGPMLVFGNNDHSFLMAYEHGSQYGNEFLHFNLSKNRTIDISAVKGNYLNNQSISKGNEYETVWFEIAGVKGDEELLATQYRMFMLKYISQNLESRQPYIFYNTWGRQERVKWAGNAYLSSMNLKQTLEEIEQAHKMGIDVYVLDAGWFLKTGDWTVNTSEKFFPDTLKQAVGLIKKYNMKLGLWFNPTMAALSSKMLERNKNYRTSIDGNQSAPDKVWETEESVPLCLVSQYWKDYSDVLIQLVKEYGVTYFKWDAIWQGDCDAAGHDHGTTENSVQERRDNNAYLQPIYMSKIIDKVCKACPDAIFDFDITEDGRSVGLAFLSSGKYFAINNGPYFHNYDISQPWESPLANRNSNIFVNPGPARGWFTRQILTYDKWIPSVLFLTHYQPDEPRNSQIINIASLILGQNGIWGEILKTSPQGTLLFGDILSRYKQISSDISLASPICYGVPGESIEIHEKINLVTGKGAVVIFGNGKREINYITKSKVNKTIWYNDGVSVSFDEKGRAVIKASFAETSSKIIFFGVE
;
A
#
# COMPACT_ATOMS: atom_id res chain seq x y z
N MET A 1 36.06 -53.39 -38.20
CA MET A 1 35.91 -52.59 -36.95
C MET A 1 34.69 -51.68 -37.12
N ARG A 2 33.48 -52.27 -37.19
CA ARG A 2 32.36 -52.14 -36.23
C ARG A 2 32.04 -50.71 -35.77
N ILE A 3 31.19 -50.10 -36.58
CA ILE A 3 30.26 -48.99 -36.28
C ILE A 3 29.27 -49.50 -35.22
N LEU A 4 29.12 -48.78 -34.11
CA LEU A 4 28.06 -49.02 -33.13
C LEU A 4 27.03 -47.88 -33.22
N PHE A 5 25.89 -48.19 -33.82
CA PHE A 5 24.65 -47.44 -33.65
C PHE A 5 24.12 -47.71 -32.24
N ILE A 6 23.96 -46.68 -31.42
CA ILE A 6 23.17 -46.75 -30.19
C ILE A 6 21.88 -45.96 -30.44
N SER A 7 20.81 -46.72 -30.66
CA SER A 7 19.44 -46.26 -30.72
C SER A 7 19.01 -45.78 -29.33
N VAL A 8 18.80 -44.48 -29.15
CA VAL A 8 18.16 -43.94 -27.95
C VAL A 8 16.65 -44.13 -28.13
N LEU A 9 16.12 -45.10 -27.40
CA LEU A 9 14.70 -45.42 -27.30
C LEU A 9 13.99 -44.24 -26.62
N VAL A 10 13.19 -43.48 -27.38
CA VAL A 10 12.27 -42.49 -26.81
C VAL A 10 11.11 -43.27 -26.17
N ILE A 11 11.20 -43.49 -24.86
CA ILE A 11 10.06 -43.96 -24.07
C ILE A 11 9.16 -42.74 -23.88
N THR A 12 8.11 -42.63 -24.70
CA THR A 12 6.96 -41.77 -24.40
C THR A 12 6.23 -42.36 -23.20
N ALA A 13 6.70 -42.04 -22.00
CA ALA A 13 5.92 -42.21 -20.79
C ALA A 13 4.81 -41.16 -20.82
N THR A 14 3.63 -41.55 -21.31
CA THR A 14 2.37 -40.86 -21.02
C THR A 14 2.14 -40.98 -19.53
N CYS A 15 2.72 -40.04 -18.77
CA CYS A 15 2.44 -39.89 -17.36
C CYS A 15 1.03 -39.31 -17.23
N ASN A 16 0.02 -40.19 -17.14
CA ASN A 16 -1.22 -39.86 -16.48
C ASN A 16 -0.91 -39.64 -15.00
N LEU A 17 -0.36 -38.46 -14.67
CA LEU A 17 -0.36 -37.94 -13.32
C LEU A 17 -1.82 -37.64 -12.96
N SER A 18 -2.47 -38.65 -12.40
CA SER A 18 -3.54 -38.44 -11.44
C SER A 18 -2.93 -37.56 -10.34
N LEU A 19 -3.11 -36.24 -10.44
CA LEU A 19 -2.90 -35.32 -9.33
C LEU A 19 -3.88 -35.73 -8.23
N ALA A 20 -3.43 -36.66 -7.38
CA ALA A 20 -4.09 -37.00 -6.14
C ALA A 20 -4.31 -35.71 -5.38
N GLN A 21 -5.51 -35.55 -4.81
CA GLN A 21 -6.00 -34.34 -4.13
C GLN A 21 -4.90 -33.73 -3.25
N SER A 22 -4.19 -32.72 -3.79
CA SER A 22 -3.03 -32.13 -3.13
C SER A 22 -3.53 -31.33 -1.95
N LYS A 23 -3.19 -31.77 -0.74
CA LYS A 23 -3.48 -31.04 0.50
C LYS A 23 -2.76 -29.70 0.45
N ILE A 24 -3.51 -28.61 0.66
CA ILE A 24 -2.95 -27.26 0.73
C ILE A 24 -2.58 -27.03 2.19
N GLU A 25 -1.29 -27.00 2.53
CA GLU A 25 -0.85 -26.78 3.90
C GLU A 25 0.53 -26.14 3.99
N ASN A 26 0.82 -25.56 5.14
CA ASN A 26 2.17 -25.11 5.53
C ASN A 26 2.43 -25.49 7.00
N GLU A 27 3.34 -24.79 7.68
CA GLU A 27 3.66 -25.03 9.09
C GLU A 27 2.53 -24.65 10.06
N LEU A 28 1.66 -23.71 9.69
CA LEU A 28 0.68 -23.07 10.55
C LEU A 28 -0.78 -23.39 10.21
N LEU A 29 -1.09 -23.64 8.93
CA LEU A 29 -2.46 -23.80 8.43
C LEU A 29 -2.63 -25.01 7.50
N GLU A 30 -3.86 -25.48 7.39
CA GLU A 30 -4.33 -26.42 6.38
C GLU A 30 -5.62 -25.91 5.73
N VAL A 31 -5.80 -26.16 4.43
CA VAL A 31 -7.05 -25.92 3.71
C VAL A 31 -7.59 -27.24 3.19
N HIS A 32 -8.88 -27.50 3.46
CA HIS A 32 -9.56 -28.75 3.11
C HIS A 32 -10.85 -28.48 2.34
N PHE A 33 -11.19 -29.38 1.41
CA PHE A 33 -12.50 -29.41 0.77
C PHE A 33 -13.37 -30.45 1.48
N PRO A 34 -14.36 -30.05 2.30
CA PRO A 34 -15.14 -30.97 3.09
C PRO A 34 -16.04 -31.84 2.21
N THR A 35 -16.39 -33.04 2.69
CA THR A 35 -17.40 -33.90 2.05
C THR A 35 -18.82 -33.39 2.27
N ASP A 36 -19.02 -32.57 3.31
CA ASP A 36 -20.26 -31.88 3.57
C ASP A 36 -20.53 -30.83 2.48
N LYS A 37 -21.66 -30.97 1.78
CA LYS A 37 -22.04 -30.10 0.68
C LYS A 37 -22.50 -28.70 1.14
N GLN A 38 -22.60 -28.44 2.45
CA GLN A 38 -22.94 -27.13 3.00
C GLN A 38 -21.80 -26.11 2.87
N TYR A 39 -20.54 -26.56 2.90
CA TYR A 39 -19.37 -25.71 2.86
C TYR A 39 -18.54 -25.96 1.60
N LEU A 40 -17.91 -24.90 1.09
CA LEU A 40 -17.06 -25.01 -0.09
C LEU A 40 -15.66 -25.49 0.29
N TRP A 41 -15.10 -24.96 1.38
CA TRP A 41 -13.78 -25.30 1.90
C TRP A 41 -13.64 -24.83 3.35
N GLU A 42 -12.60 -25.32 4.03
CA GLU A 42 -12.32 -25.03 5.44
C GLU A 42 -10.87 -24.56 5.61
N TYR A 43 -10.66 -23.54 6.44
CA TYR A 43 -9.35 -23.15 6.95
C TYR A 43 -9.16 -23.75 8.33
N LYS A 44 -8.01 -24.37 8.61
CA LYS A 44 -7.69 -24.97 9.92
C LYS A 44 -6.34 -24.50 10.44
N ILE A 45 -6.29 -24.07 11.70
CA ILE A 45 -5.06 -23.82 12.45
C ILE A 45 -4.45 -25.17 12.85
N LYS A 46 -3.22 -25.47 12.42
CA LYS A 46 -2.58 -26.77 12.69
C LYS A 46 -2.34 -27.04 14.16
N GLN A 47 -2.01 -26.00 14.91
CA GLN A 47 -1.52 -26.13 16.29
C GLN A 47 -2.60 -26.56 17.30
N ASN A 48 -3.86 -26.14 17.12
CA ASN A 48 -4.97 -26.48 18.01
C ASN A 48 -6.17 -27.10 17.28
N GLY A 49 -6.17 -27.14 15.95
CA GLY A 49 -7.24 -27.70 15.14
C GLY A 49 -8.49 -26.83 15.03
N ALA A 50 -8.47 -25.60 15.55
CA ALA A 50 -9.56 -24.66 15.35
C ALA A 50 -9.73 -24.35 13.86
N LEU A 51 -10.98 -24.27 13.40
CA LEU A 51 -11.30 -24.16 11.98
C LEU A 51 -12.36 -23.11 11.71
N LEU A 52 -12.32 -22.56 10.50
CA LEU A 52 -13.36 -21.73 9.90
C LEU A 52 -13.90 -22.42 8.66
N GLN A 53 -15.22 -22.55 8.56
CA GLN A 53 -15.90 -23.21 7.46
C GLN A 53 -16.51 -22.16 6.53
N ILE A 54 -16.09 -22.18 5.27
CA ILE A 54 -16.46 -21.15 4.30
C ILE A 54 -17.55 -21.71 3.38
N LYS A 55 -18.72 -21.07 3.38
CA LYS A 55 -19.80 -21.43 2.47
C LYS A 55 -19.48 -21.00 1.03
N PRO A 56 -20.10 -21.63 0.01
CA PRO A 56 -19.93 -21.21 -1.38
C PRO A 56 -20.35 -19.76 -1.61
N PRO A 57 -19.68 -19.03 -2.53
CA PRO A 57 -20.12 -17.70 -2.91
C PRO A 57 -21.46 -17.76 -3.66
N THR A 58 -22.20 -16.67 -3.59
CA THR A 58 -23.46 -16.49 -4.31
C THR A 58 -23.32 -15.35 -5.31
N PHE A 59 -23.75 -15.57 -6.55
CA PHE A 59 -23.77 -14.56 -7.61
C PHE A 59 -25.15 -14.49 -8.22
N GLU A 60 -25.58 -13.30 -8.63
CA GLU A 60 -26.76 -13.18 -9.48
C GLU A 60 -26.41 -13.44 -10.94
N ILE A 61 -26.94 -14.54 -11.49
CA ILE A 61 -26.70 -15.02 -12.85
C ILE A 61 -28.06 -15.22 -13.52
N ASP A 62 -28.24 -14.60 -14.69
CA ASP A 62 -29.49 -14.64 -15.48
C ASP A 62 -30.75 -14.34 -14.64
N GLY A 63 -30.65 -13.37 -13.74
CA GLY A 63 -31.72 -12.92 -12.84
C GLY A 63 -31.98 -13.82 -11.63
N ASN A 64 -31.14 -14.84 -11.40
CA ASN A 64 -31.29 -15.79 -10.30
C ASN A 64 -30.11 -15.71 -9.34
N SER A 65 -30.38 -15.80 -8.04
CA SER A 65 -29.33 -15.92 -7.02
C SER A 65 -28.76 -17.34 -7.02
N ILE A 66 -27.56 -17.52 -7.58
CA ILE A 66 -26.91 -18.81 -7.75
C ILE A 66 -25.84 -19.03 -6.67
N ILE A 67 -26.09 -19.99 -5.79
CA ILE A 67 -25.09 -20.51 -4.85
C ILE A 67 -24.11 -21.38 -5.65
N CYS A 68 -22.86 -20.96 -5.71
CA CYS A 68 -21.82 -21.59 -6.53
C CYS A 68 -21.18 -22.82 -5.85
N SER A 69 -22.00 -23.78 -5.42
CA SER A 69 -21.54 -25.05 -4.89
C SER A 69 -20.88 -25.90 -5.98
N VAL A 70 -19.75 -26.52 -5.66
CA VAL A 70 -18.98 -27.39 -6.55
C VAL A 70 -18.87 -28.77 -5.91
N GLU A 71 -19.21 -29.84 -6.65
CA GLU A 71 -19.15 -31.21 -6.10
C GLU A 71 -17.74 -31.76 -5.98
N LYS A 72 -16.87 -31.39 -6.93
CA LYS A 72 -15.47 -31.81 -6.95
C LYS A 72 -14.61 -30.73 -7.59
N PHE A 73 -13.60 -30.29 -6.85
CA PHE A 73 -12.51 -29.49 -7.38
C PHE A 73 -11.39 -30.39 -7.90
N ASN A 74 -10.85 -30.03 -9.06
CA ASN A 74 -9.63 -30.61 -9.61
C ASN A 74 -8.55 -29.53 -9.62
N MET A 75 -7.33 -29.88 -9.21
CA MET A 75 -6.20 -28.97 -9.36
C MET A 75 -5.83 -28.85 -10.84
N LEU A 76 -5.68 -27.61 -11.32
CA LEU A 76 -5.44 -27.33 -12.75
C LEU A 76 -3.99 -27.50 -13.17
N SER A 77 -3.06 -27.28 -12.26
CA SER A 77 -1.62 -27.37 -12.50
C SER A 77 -0.87 -27.59 -11.20
N GLU A 78 0.40 -27.98 -11.30
CA GLU A 78 1.31 -27.93 -10.16
C GLU A 78 1.33 -26.52 -9.53
N PRO A 79 1.54 -26.41 -8.21
CA PRO A 79 1.57 -25.12 -7.53
C PRO A 79 2.68 -24.22 -8.07
N LYS A 80 2.34 -22.96 -8.34
CA LYS A 80 3.29 -21.97 -8.84
C LYS A 80 4.04 -21.33 -7.67
N LEU A 81 5.36 -21.54 -7.61
CA LEU A 81 6.25 -20.86 -6.66
C LEU A 81 6.58 -19.44 -7.14
N PHE A 82 6.51 -18.49 -6.22
CA PHE A 82 6.80 -17.08 -6.43
C PHE A 82 8.13 -16.65 -5.79
N ASN A 83 8.68 -15.52 -6.25
CA ASN A 83 10.00 -15.04 -5.82
C ASN A 83 10.06 -14.68 -4.33
N ASN A 84 8.91 -14.35 -3.74
CA ASN A 84 8.79 -14.05 -2.32
C ASN A 84 8.57 -15.30 -1.44
N GLY A 85 8.67 -16.51 -2.01
CA GLY A 85 8.50 -17.78 -1.29
C GLY A 85 7.05 -18.24 -1.13
N SER A 86 6.06 -17.49 -1.60
CA SER A 86 4.66 -17.93 -1.63
C SER A 86 4.39 -18.93 -2.76
N SER A 87 3.40 -19.81 -2.58
CA SER A 87 2.95 -20.77 -3.59
C SER A 87 1.46 -20.56 -3.91
N GLU A 88 1.12 -20.56 -5.20
CA GLU A 88 -0.26 -20.47 -5.68
C GLU A 88 -0.78 -21.82 -6.19
N TYR A 89 -1.96 -22.18 -5.70
CA TYR A 89 -2.70 -23.37 -6.08
C TYR A 89 -3.97 -22.93 -6.81
N VAL A 90 -4.28 -23.58 -7.93
CA VAL A 90 -5.47 -23.28 -8.71
C VAL A 90 -6.34 -24.52 -8.83
N PHE A 91 -7.56 -24.42 -8.32
CA PHE A 91 -8.56 -25.46 -8.39
C PHE A 91 -9.71 -25.03 -9.28
N GLN A 92 -10.34 -25.99 -9.95
CA GLN A 92 -11.50 -25.74 -10.79
C GLN A 92 -12.55 -26.83 -10.62
N GLY A 93 -13.81 -26.43 -10.61
CA GLY A 93 -14.94 -27.34 -10.73
C GLY A 93 -16.18 -26.66 -11.30
N LYS A 94 -17.14 -27.47 -11.74
CA LYS A 94 -18.40 -27.00 -12.31
C LYS A 94 -19.39 -26.64 -11.21
N ILE A 95 -20.11 -25.54 -11.40
CA ILE A 95 -21.18 -25.15 -10.48
C ILE A 95 -22.35 -26.13 -10.64
N LYS A 96 -22.81 -26.71 -9.53
CA LYS A 96 -23.80 -27.80 -9.54
C LYS A 96 -25.12 -27.40 -10.20
N SER A 97 -25.60 -26.18 -9.93
CA SER A 97 -26.87 -25.65 -10.45
C SER A 97 -26.76 -25.18 -11.89
N VAL A 98 -25.56 -24.80 -12.36
CA VAL A 98 -25.30 -24.29 -13.72
C VAL A 98 -23.97 -24.88 -14.24
N PRO A 99 -23.95 -26.15 -14.68
CA PRO A 99 -22.71 -26.86 -15.03
C PRO A 99 -21.93 -26.30 -16.22
N GLU A 100 -22.52 -25.38 -16.99
CA GLU A 100 -21.90 -24.60 -18.06
C GLU A 100 -20.92 -23.54 -17.54
N ILE A 101 -21.00 -23.20 -16.26
CA ILE A 101 -20.10 -22.27 -15.58
C ILE A 101 -19.16 -23.04 -14.65
N GLU A 102 -17.89 -22.72 -14.76
CA GLU A 102 -16.81 -23.24 -13.92
C GLU A 102 -16.41 -22.18 -12.89
N LEU A 103 -16.35 -22.60 -11.63
CA LEU A 103 -15.75 -21.82 -10.55
C LEU A 103 -14.28 -22.24 -10.42
N LYS A 104 -13.36 -21.31 -10.63
CA LYS A 104 -11.95 -21.47 -10.28
C LYS A 104 -11.69 -20.82 -8.92
N LEU A 105 -10.89 -21.48 -8.10
CA LEU A 105 -10.47 -21.02 -6.78
C LEU A 105 -8.96 -20.97 -6.74
N LEU A 106 -8.42 -19.78 -6.50
CA LEU A 106 -6.98 -19.56 -6.37
C LEU A 106 -6.66 -19.40 -4.89
N PHE A 107 -5.67 -20.14 -4.40
CA PHE A 107 -5.15 -20.04 -3.05
C PHE A 107 -3.66 -19.70 -3.09
N ARG A 108 -3.22 -18.78 -2.23
CA ARG A 108 -1.82 -18.41 -2.01
C ARG A 108 -1.47 -18.55 -0.53
N ILE A 109 -0.41 -19.31 -0.25
CA ILE A 109 0.14 -19.51 1.09
C ILE A 109 1.66 -19.36 1.06
N SER A 110 2.26 -19.04 2.20
CA SER A 110 3.73 -18.99 2.39
C SER A 110 4.13 -19.95 3.50
N GLN A 111 5.35 -20.51 3.46
CA GLN A 111 5.72 -21.64 4.32
C GLN A 111 5.59 -21.38 5.83
N ASP A 112 5.93 -20.19 6.28
CA ASP A 112 6.09 -19.79 7.69
C ASP A 112 5.06 -18.73 8.14
N ASN A 113 3.93 -18.61 7.44
CA ASN A 113 2.94 -17.56 7.70
C ASN A 113 1.50 -18.10 7.76
N ALA A 114 0.68 -17.50 8.62
CA ALA A 114 -0.69 -17.94 8.87
C ALA A 114 -1.72 -17.46 7.82
N VAL A 115 -1.38 -16.53 6.93
CA VAL A 115 -2.33 -15.95 5.98
C VAL A 115 -2.55 -16.86 4.77
N LEU A 116 -3.81 -17.19 4.53
CA LEU A 116 -4.33 -17.73 3.27
C LEU A 116 -4.94 -16.58 2.48
N ARG A 117 -4.33 -16.25 1.33
CA ARG A 117 -4.87 -15.29 0.37
C ARG A 117 -5.60 -16.05 -0.76
N PHE A 118 -6.80 -15.65 -1.14
CA PHE A 118 -7.58 -16.39 -2.14
C PHE A 118 -8.50 -15.51 -2.97
N LYS A 119 -8.95 -16.01 -4.13
CA LYS A 119 -9.98 -15.35 -4.95
C LYS A 119 -10.77 -16.34 -5.78
N TYR A 120 -11.90 -15.89 -6.30
CA TYR A 120 -12.75 -16.65 -7.20
C TYR A 120 -12.66 -16.12 -8.63
N VAL A 121 -12.80 -17.04 -9.59
CA VAL A 121 -12.96 -16.69 -11.01
C VAL A 121 -14.11 -17.50 -11.59
N LEU A 122 -15.06 -16.81 -12.24
CA LEU A 122 -16.13 -17.44 -13.01
C LEU A 122 -15.75 -17.48 -14.48
N SER A 123 -15.81 -18.67 -15.06
CA SER A 123 -15.51 -18.93 -16.47
C SER A 123 -16.66 -19.71 -17.09
N GLY A 124 -17.06 -19.36 -18.30
CA GLY A 124 -18.19 -19.98 -18.98
C GLY A 124 -18.04 -20.02 -20.49
N ASN A 125 -19.10 -20.44 -21.17
CA ASN A 125 -19.19 -20.49 -22.64
C ASN A 125 -19.81 -19.20 -23.25
N GLY A 126 -20.09 -18.18 -22.43
CA GLY A 126 -20.69 -16.91 -22.85
C GLY A 126 -22.23 -16.89 -22.92
N LYS A 127 -22.91 -18.00 -22.59
CA LYS A 127 -24.38 -18.07 -22.57
C LYS A 127 -25.03 -17.44 -21.34
N HIS A 128 -24.25 -17.25 -20.28
CA HIS A 128 -24.73 -16.76 -18.99
C HIS A 128 -24.16 -15.37 -18.71
N LEU A 129 -24.97 -14.54 -18.06
CA LEU A 129 -24.64 -13.16 -17.74
C LEU A 129 -24.69 -12.95 -16.23
N LEU A 130 -23.78 -12.16 -15.69
CA LEU A 130 -23.97 -11.53 -14.38
C LEU A 130 -25.02 -10.44 -14.52
N THR A 131 -26.02 -10.44 -13.63
CA THR A 131 -27.17 -9.54 -13.72
C THR A 131 -27.40 -8.74 -12.44
N LYS A 132 -28.14 -7.65 -12.55
CA LYS A 132 -28.56 -6.79 -11.44
C LYS A 132 -30.07 -6.54 -11.52
N SER A 133 -30.87 -7.55 -11.16
CA SER A 133 -32.34 -7.52 -11.30
C SER A 133 -32.98 -6.43 -10.43
N MET A 134 -32.33 -6.10 -9.31
CA MET A 134 -32.75 -5.02 -8.41
C MET A 134 -31.94 -3.73 -8.61
N GLY A 135 -31.11 -3.65 -9.65
CA GLY A 135 -30.26 -2.49 -9.95
C GLY A 135 -28.98 -2.35 -9.11
N ASN A 136 -28.72 -3.29 -8.19
CA ASN A 136 -27.54 -3.28 -7.32
C ASN A 136 -26.70 -4.55 -7.51
N ASP A 137 -25.44 -4.50 -7.07
CA ASP A 137 -24.61 -5.69 -7.01
C ASP A 137 -25.22 -6.71 -6.04
N ASN A 138 -25.28 -7.97 -6.45
CA ASN A 138 -25.87 -9.04 -5.65
C ASN A 138 -24.91 -10.22 -5.57
N ILE A 139 -23.82 -10.01 -4.83
CA ILE A 139 -22.78 -11.00 -4.60
C ILE A 139 -22.53 -11.15 -3.09
N VAL A 140 -22.51 -12.40 -2.64
CA VAL A 140 -21.94 -12.79 -1.35
C VAL A 140 -20.67 -13.60 -1.64
N TYR A 141 -19.51 -13.04 -1.35
CA TYR A 141 -18.22 -13.64 -1.69
C TYR A 141 -17.87 -14.82 -0.79
N LEU A 142 -18.28 -14.75 0.47
CA LEU A 142 -18.07 -15.81 1.45
C LEU A 142 -18.99 -15.56 2.65
N SER A 143 -19.26 -16.64 3.38
CA SER A 143 -20.06 -16.63 4.60
C SER A 143 -19.48 -17.64 5.58
N THR A 144 -19.36 -17.26 6.85
CA THR A 144 -18.89 -18.14 7.93
C THR A 144 -19.61 -17.83 9.25
N SER A 145 -19.77 -18.84 10.10
CA SER A 145 -20.25 -18.62 11.47
C SER A 145 -19.09 -18.25 12.38
N ILE A 146 -19.31 -17.24 13.21
CA ILE A 146 -18.40 -16.83 14.28
C ILE A 146 -19.09 -16.91 15.66
N ALA A 147 -20.13 -17.76 15.78
CA ALA A 147 -20.95 -17.84 16.99
C ALA A 147 -20.16 -18.20 18.27
N SER A 148 -19.01 -18.87 18.12
CA SER A 148 -18.10 -19.22 19.21
C SER A 148 -17.22 -18.05 19.69
N PHE A 149 -17.20 -16.92 18.98
CA PHE A 149 -16.33 -15.77 19.27
C PHE A 149 -17.11 -14.63 19.92
N LYS A 150 -16.50 -14.03 20.94
CA LYS A 150 -17.08 -12.92 21.71
C LYS A 150 -16.33 -11.60 21.51
N GLN A 151 -15.05 -11.67 21.17
CA GLN A 151 -14.23 -10.49 20.90
C GLN A 151 -14.19 -10.31 19.39
N ILE A 152 -14.74 -9.21 18.89
CA ILE A 152 -14.86 -8.92 17.47
C ILE A 152 -14.52 -7.45 17.28
N LYS A 153 -13.69 -7.16 16.29
CA LYS A 153 -13.18 -5.83 15.99
C LYS A 153 -13.16 -5.60 14.48
N GLU A 154 -13.63 -4.43 14.07
CA GLU A 154 -13.38 -3.89 12.74
C GLU A 154 -12.05 -3.13 12.76
N VAL A 155 -11.22 -3.38 11.76
CA VAL A 155 -10.00 -2.61 11.50
C VAL A 155 -10.17 -1.85 10.20
N GLN A 156 -10.30 -0.53 10.34
CA GLN A 156 -10.59 0.43 9.29
C GLN A 156 -9.29 1.04 8.79
N PHE A 157 -8.98 0.88 7.50
CA PHE A 157 -7.73 1.38 6.91
C PHE A 157 -7.85 2.74 6.22
N ALA A 158 -9.06 3.21 5.94
CA ALA A 158 -9.30 4.35 5.05
C ALA A 158 -10.18 5.41 5.69
N ASN A 159 -10.00 5.66 6.99
CA ASN A 159 -10.71 6.73 7.67
C ASN A 159 -9.95 8.05 7.51
N TYR A 160 -10.51 9.01 6.78
CA TYR A 160 -9.89 10.32 6.60
C TYR A 160 -10.15 11.22 7.81
N ASP A 161 -9.09 11.67 8.49
CA ASP A 161 -9.20 12.54 9.68
C ASP A 161 -8.78 13.97 9.31
N GLU A 162 -9.78 14.86 9.14
CA GLU A 162 -9.59 16.26 8.77
C GLU A 162 -8.63 17.02 9.68
N LYS A 163 -8.59 16.68 10.98
CA LYS A 163 -7.66 17.30 11.95
C LYS A 163 -6.22 17.04 11.56
N PHE A 164 -5.94 15.85 11.04
CA PHE A 164 -4.61 15.43 10.63
C PHE A 164 -4.36 15.67 9.13
N HIS A 165 -5.42 15.83 8.35
CA HIS A 165 -5.40 15.91 6.88
C HIS A 165 -4.66 14.70 6.29
N SER A 166 -5.12 13.51 6.67
CA SER A 166 -4.60 12.23 6.18
C SER A 166 -5.54 11.09 6.57
N TYR A 167 -5.37 9.96 5.89
CA TYR A 167 -5.98 8.69 6.28
C TYR A 167 -5.28 8.09 7.51
N ILE A 168 -6.09 7.58 8.44
CA ILE A 168 -5.61 6.89 9.65
C ILE A 168 -6.24 5.51 9.79
N LEU A 169 -5.51 4.61 10.47
CA LEU A 169 -6.05 3.33 10.88
C LEU A 169 -6.88 3.51 12.15
N LYS A 170 -8.07 2.90 12.18
CA LYS A 170 -8.92 2.86 13.37
C LYS A 170 -9.35 1.43 13.68
N GLU A 171 -9.30 1.08 14.97
CA GLU A 171 -9.82 -0.18 15.49
C GLU A 171 -11.12 0.08 16.26
N GLN A 172 -12.19 -0.60 15.89
CA GLN A 172 -13.52 -0.41 16.48
C GLN A 172 -14.06 -1.75 16.98
N LEU A 173 -14.43 -1.84 18.26
CA LEU A 173 -15.09 -3.02 18.81
C LEU A 173 -16.49 -3.16 18.20
N ILE A 174 -16.85 -4.39 17.82
CA ILE A 174 -18.19 -4.74 17.34
C ILE A 174 -18.96 -5.38 18.49
N GLU A 175 -19.90 -4.60 19.03
CA GLU A 175 -20.82 -5.03 20.09
C GLU A 175 -21.95 -5.93 19.56
N ASP A 176 -22.53 -6.73 20.45
CA ASP A 176 -23.62 -7.66 20.12
C ASP A 176 -24.84 -6.97 19.48
N ARG A 177 -25.11 -5.71 19.84
CA ARG A 177 -26.20 -4.89 19.26
C ARG A 177 -26.11 -4.76 17.74
N PHE A 178 -24.91 -4.84 17.15
CA PHE A 178 -24.74 -4.79 15.70
C PHE A 178 -25.24 -6.08 15.04
N PHE A 179 -24.98 -7.25 15.63
CA PHE A 179 -25.54 -8.52 15.17
C PHE A 179 -27.05 -8.58 15.39
N GLU A 180 -27.55 -8.11 16.54
CA GLU A 180 -28.97 -8.06 16.86
C GLU A 180 -29.80 -7.25 15.86
N ASN A 181 -29.17 -6.31 15.14
CA ASN A 181 -29.82 -5.44 14.17
C ASN A 181 -29.43 -5.75 12.72
N ASN A 182 -28.76 -6.87 12.45
CA ASN A 182 -28.27 -7.23 11.12
C ASN A 182 -27.44 -6.11 10.46
N HIS A 183 -26.56 -5.46 11.23
CA HIS A 183 -25.79 -4.31 10.76
C HIS A 183 -24.70 -4.72 9.77
N SER A 184 -24.25 -3.78 8.94
CA SER A 184 -23.06 -3.94 8.11
C SER A 184 -21.93 -3.04 8.63
N VAL A 185 -20.71 -3.53 8.54
CA VAL A 185 -19.49 -2.74 8.82
C VAL A 185 -18.58 -2.79 7.61
N MET A 186 -17.89 -1.69 7.33
CA MET A 186 -17.19 -1.50 6.07
C MET A 186 -15.99 -2.46 5.96
N GLY A 187 -15.13 -2.51 6.98
CA GLY A 187 -13.84 -3.23 6.95
C GLY A 187 -12.65 -2.32 6.62
N PRO A 188 -11.64 -2.76 5.85
CA PRO A 188 -11.64 -3.98 5.04
C PRO A 188 -11.27 -5.26 5.81
N MET A 189 -11.01 -5.17 7.11
CA MET A 189 -10.62 -6.32 7.93
C MET A 189 -11.49 -6.46 9.19
N LEU A 190 -11.91 -7.69 9.47
CA LEU A 190 -12.47 -8.09 10.76
C LEU A 190 -11.50 -9.01 11.48
N VAL A 191 -11.35 -8.78 12.77
CA VAL A 191 -10.57 -9.61 13.69
C VAL A 191 -11.50 -10.15 14.75
N PHE A 192 -11.44 -11.44 15.02
CA PHE A 192 -12.28 -12.07 16.02
C PHE A 192 -11.59 -13.24 16.70
N GLY A 193 -11.86 -13.42 17.98
CA GLY A 193 -11.12 -14.40 18.77
C GLY A 193 -11.75 -14.73 20.12
N ASN A 194 -11.07 -15.63 20.81
CA ASN A 194 -11.34 -16.03 22.18
C ASN A 194 -10.01 -16.16 22.93
N ASN A 195 -10.01 -16.72 24.13
CA ASN A 195 -8.80 -16.82 24.96
C ASN A 195 -7.76 -17.85 24.44
N ASP A 196 -8.10 -18.70 23.47
CA ASP A 196 -7.21 -19.75 22.93
C ASP A 196 -6.68 -19.42 21.53
N HIS A 197 -7.51 -18.80 20.68
CA HIS A 197 -7.14 -18.47 19.30
C HIS A 197 -7.87 -17.25 18.75
N SER A 198 -7.23 -16.62 17.78
CA SER A 198 -7.73 -15.47 17.03
C SER A 198 -7.68 -15.74 15.53
N PHE A 199 -8.65 -15.17 14.83
CA PHE A 199 -8.79 -15.19 13.39
C PHE A 199 -8.94 -13.76 12.84
N LEU A 200 -8.61 -13.59 11.57
CA LEU A 200 -9.01 -12.43 10.79
C LEU A 200 -9.60 -12.84 9.44
N MET A 201 -10.39 -11.94 8.89
CA MET A 201 -10.90 -11.99 7.52
C MET A 201 -10.74 -10.60 6.89
N ALA A 202 -10.23 -10.51 5.67
CA ALA A 202 -10.08 -9.25 4.95
C ALA A 202 -10.40 -9.38 3.45
N TYR A 203 -10.62 -8.24 2.79
CA TYR A 203 -10.75 -8.13 1.34
C TYR A 203 -9.80 -7.07 0.76
N GLU A 204 -9.18 -7.36 -0.38
CA GLU A 204 -8.21 -6.49 -1.04
C GLU A 204 -8.87 -5.42 -1.92
N HIS A 205 -9.57 -4.49 -1.26
CA HIS A 205 -10.13 -3.28 -1.87
C HIS A 205 -10.05 -2.11 -0.90
N GLY A 206 -10.20 -0.88 -1.41
CA GLY A 206 -10.30 0.34 -0.61
C GLY A 206 -11.73 0.84 -0.48
N SER A 207 -12.63 0.07 0.15
CA SER A 207 -13.92 0.65 0.58
C SER A 207 -13.67 1.73 1.63
N GLN A 208 -14.41 2.83 1.54
CA GLN A 208 -14.27 3.97 2.45
C GLN A 208 -15.63 4.38 3.00
N TYR A 209 -15.66 4.96 4.20
CA TYR A 209 -16.90 5.52 4.72
C TYR A 209 -17.40 6.62 3.78
N GLY A 210 -18.67 6.53 3.37
CA GLY A 210 -19.25 7.39 2.33
C GLY A 210 -19.03 6.90 0.89
N ASN A 211 -18.14 5.93 0.65
CA ASN A 211 -17.91 5.32 -0.66
C ASN A 211 -17.59 3.82 -0.52
N GLU A 212 -18.59 3.05 -0.13
CA GLU A 212 -18.49 1.61 0.15
C GLU A 212 -18.66 0.78 -1.13
N PHE A 213 -17.81 -0.23 -1.34
CA PHE A 213 -17.87 -1.15 -2.50
C PHE A 213 -18.08 -2.61 -2.09
N LEU A 214 -17.51 -2.98 -0.95
CA LEU A 214 -17.72 -4.23 -0.24
C LEU A 214 -17.85 -3.93 1.25
N HIS A 215 -18.54 -4.82 1.96
CA HIS A 215 -18.69 -4.75 3.41
C HIS A 215 -18.82 -6.11 4.06
N PHE A 216 -18.82 -6.12 5.39
CA PHE A 216 -19.16 -7.26 6.21
C PHE A 216 -20.60 -7.13 6.71
N ASN A 217 -21.47 -8.08 6.37
CA ASN A 217 -22.81 -8.17 6.96
C ASN A 217 -22.78 -9.03 8.23
N LEU A 218 -23.37 -8.53 9.31
CA LEU A 218 -23.36 -9.16 10.63
C LEU A 218 -24.75 -9.69 10.97
N SER A 219 -24.99 -11.00 10.84
CA SER A 219 -26.33 -11.58 11.06
C SER A 219 -26.62 -11.91 12.53
N LYS A 220 -27.88 -11.84 12.96
CA LYS A 220 -28.35 -12.21 14.32
C LYS A 220 -27.82 -13.54 14.85
N ASN A 221 -27.64 -14.54 13.99
CA ASN A 221 -27.12 -15.86 14.34
C ASN A 221 -25.57 -15.91 14.42
N ARG A 222 -24.91 -14.75 14.46
CA ARG A 222 -23.45 -14.58 14.40
C ARG A 222 -22.83 -15.22 13.16
N THR A 223 -23.47 -15.06 12.01
CA THR A 223 -22.85 -15.29 10.70
C THR A 223 -22.28 -13.97 10.19
N ILE A 224 -21.08 -14.02 9.60
CA ILE A 224 -20.47 -12.90 8.89
C ILE A 224 -20.41 -13.27 7.41
N ASP A 225 -20.85 -12.33 6.56
CA ASP A 225 -20.74 -12.42 5.11
C ASP A 225 -19.90 -11.26 4.58
N ILE A 226 -19.03 -11.49 3.60
CA ILE A 226 -18.47 -10.40 2.80
C ILE A 226 -19.32 -10.27 1.54
N SER A 227 -19.93 -9.11 1.35
CA SER A 227 -20.85 -8.86 0.24
C SER A 227 -20.44 -7.66 -0.58
N ALA A 228 -20.79 -7.69 -1.87
CA ALA A 228 -20.71 -6.54 -2.75
C ALA A 228 -21.78 -5.49 -2.40
N VAL A 229 -21.42 -4.22 -2.59
CA VAL A 229 -22.33 -3.07 -2.44
C VAL A 229 -22.58 -2.43 -3.80
N LYS A 230 -21.50 -2.03 -4.50
CA LYS A 230 -21.57 -1.41 -5.83
C LYS A 230 -20.27 -1.58 -6.60
N GLY A 231 -20.34 -1.49 -7.93
CA GLY A 231 -19.19 -1.38 -8.83
C GLY A 231 -18.41 -2.67 -9.09
N ASN A 232 -18.74 -3.79 -8.46
CA ASN A 232 -17.95 -5.03 -8.54
C ASN A 232 -18.07 -5.71 -9.92
N TYR A 233 -19.19 -5.52 -10.60
CA TYR A 233 -19.46 -6.02 -11.95
C TYR A 233 -20.44 -5.11 -12.67
N LEU A 234 -20.61 -5.29 -13.99
CA LEU A 234 -21.61 -4.59 -14.79
C LEU A 234 -22.84 -5.45 -15.00
N ASN A 235 -24.03 -4.84 -15.01
CA ASN A 235 -25.24 -5.54 -15.42
C ASN A 235 -25.08 -6.07 -16.85
N ASN A 236 -25.54 -7.31 -17.07
CA ASN A 236 -25.39 -8.07 -18.31
C ASN A 236 -23.93 -8.37 -18.71
N GLN A 237 -23.00 -8.40 -17.76
CA GLN A 237 -21.61 -8.80 -18.05
C GLN A 237 -21.55 -10.29 -18.39
N SER A 238 -21.02 -10.61 -19.58
CA SER A 238 -20.91 -11.99 -20.06
C SER A 238 -19.87 -12.80 -19.28
N ILE A 239 -20.22 -14.03 -18.90
CA ILE A 239 -19.32 -15.00 -18.30
C ILE A 239 -18.76 -15.91 -19.41
N SER A 240 -17.60 -15.55 -19.96
CA SER A 240 -16.99 -16.26 -21.10
C SER A 240 -15.47 -16.44 -20.94
N LYS A 241 -14.91 -17.46 -21.59
CA LYS A 241 -13.44 -17.63 -21.66
C LYS A 241 -12.80 -16.42 -22.34
N GLY A 242 -11.77 -15.84 -21.71
CA GLY A 242 -11.09 -14.63 -22.18
C GLY A 242 -11.72 -13.33 -21.65
N ASN A 243 -12.93 -13.39 -21.11
CA ASN A 243 -13.59 -12.33 -20.35
C ASN A 243 -14.14 -12.90 -19.03
N GLU A 244 -13.31 -13.68 -18.34
CA GLU A 244 -13.70 -14.23 -17.05
C GLU A 244 -14.02 -13.11 -16.04
N TYR A 245 -14.98 -13.38 -15.16
CA TYR A 245 -15.21 -12.51 -14.01
C TYR A 245 -14.26 -12.93 -12.89
N GLU A 246 -13.48 -11.99 -12.37
CA GLU A 246 -12.57 -12.19 -11.25
C GLU A 246 -12.99 -11.34 -10.06
N THR A 247 -13.00 -11.93 -8.87
CA THR A 247 -13.17 -11.16 -7.63
C THR A 247 -11.86 -10.45 -7.27
N VAL A 248 -11.94 -9.46 -6.37
CA VAL A 248 -10.75 -9.07 -5.58
C VAL A 248 -10.21 -10.27 -4.80
N TRP A 249 -8.99 -10.12 -4.31
CA TRP A 249 -8.43 -11.07 -3.36
C TRP A 249 -9.08 -10.90 -1.98
N PHE A 250 -9.14 -12.00 -1.25
CA PHE A 250 -9.60 -12.09 0.13
C PHE A 250 -8.52 -12.77 0.95
N GLU A 251 -8.54 -12.54 2.26
CA GLU A 251 -7.52 -13.04 3.17
C GLU A 251 -8.18 -13.64 4.41
N ILE A 252 -7.71 -14.81 4.84
CA ILE A 252 -8.05 -15.43 6.12
C ILE A 252 -6.77 -15.82 6.82
N ALA A 253 -6.66 -15.52 8.11
CA ALA A 253 -5.58 -16.04 8.94
C ALA A 253 -6.09 -16.45 10.30
N GLY A 254 -5.44 -17.43 10.91
CA GLY A 254 -5.72 -17.87 12.27
C GLY A 254 -4.44 -18.24 13.02
N VAL A 255 -4.37 -17.88 14.30
CA VAL A 255 -3.28 -18.27 15.20
C VAL A 255 -3.82 -18.86 16.48
N LYS A 256 -3.11 -19.86 17.04
CA LYS A 256 -3.29 -20.25 18.43
C LYS A 256 -2.58 -19.22 19.31
N GLY A 257 -3.33 -18.26 19.80
CA GLY A 257 -2.81 -17.10 20.52
C GLY A 257 -3.77 -15.93 20.44
N ASP A 258 -3.26 -14.77 20.83
CA ASP A 258 -4.02 -13.53 20.90
C ASP A 258 -3.95 -12.72 19.60
N GLU A 259 -4.62 -11.56 19.63
CA GLU A 259 -4.62 -10.59 18.54
C GLU A 259 -3.22 -10.05 18.21
N GLU A 260 -2.31 -9.94 19.17
CA GLU A 260 -0.96 -9.40 18.94
C GLU A 260 -0.10 -10.38 18.12
N LEU A 261 -0.21 -11.68 18.41
CA LEU A 261 0.42 -12.71 17.57
C LEU A 261 -0.19 -12.72 16.15
N LEU A 262 -1.52 -12.58 16.05
CA LEU A 262 -2.21 -12.51 14.75
C LEU A 262 -1.75 -11.30 13.94
N ALA A 263 -1.68 -10.12 14.57
CA ALA A 263 -1.20 -8.88 13.96
C ALA A 263 0.25 -9.02 13.49
N THR A 264 1.11 -9.67 14.28
CA THR A 264 2.50 -9.96 13.88
C THR A 264 2.56 -10.84 12.62
N GLN A 265 1.72 -11.88 12.53
CA GLN A 265 1.64 -12.72 11.32
C GLN A 265 1.14 -11.94 10.10
N TYR A 266 0.09 -11.13 10.27
CA TYR A 266 -0.48 -10.34 9.18
C TYR A 266 0.47 -9.23 8.70
N ARG A 267 1.12 -8.53 9.63
CA ARG A 267 2.14 -7.53 9.34
C ARG A 267 3.30 -8.12 8.53
N MET A 268 3.71 -9.34 8.84
CA MET A 268 4.75 -10.04 8.08
C MET A 268 4.28 -10.44 6.68
N PHE A 269 3.02 -10.84 6.54
CA PHE A 269 2.41 -11.06 5.23
C PHE A 269 2.40 -9.79 4.38
N MET A 270 2.01 -8.65 4.95
CA MET A 270 2.03 -7.36 4.25
C MET A 270 3.45 -6.95 3.82
N LEU A 271 4.46 -7.23 4.65
CA LEU A 271 5.85 -6.90 4.34
C LEU A 271 6.45 -7.79 3.25
N LYS A 272 6.20 -9.11 3.32
CA LYS A 272 6.94 -10.11 2.53
C LYS A 272 6.10 -10.77 1.44
N TYR A 273 4.85 -11.11 1.74
CA TYR A 273 4.12 -12.16 1.01
C TYR A 273 2.99 -11.65 0.11
N ILE A 274 2.38 -10.50 0.42
CA ILE A 274 1.28 -9.95 -0.39
C ILE A 274 1.75 -9.54 -1.80
N SER A 275 3.00 -9.05 -1.92
CA SER A 275 3.54 -8.48 -3.16
C SER A 275 4.72 -9.28 -3.71
N GLN A 276 4.85 -9.29 -5.04
CA GLN A 276 6.04 -9.74 -5.76
C GLN A 276 7.05 -8.61 -5.99
N ASN A 277 6.64 -7.36 -5.79
CA ASN A 277 7.44 -6.16 -6.05
C ASN A 277 8.17 -5.75 -4.75
N LEU A 278 9.23 -6.48 -4.42
CA LEU A 278 9.89 -6.44 -3.11
C LEU A 278 10.69 -5.15 -2.84
N GLU A 279 10.98 -4.36 -3.87
CA GLU A 279 11.77 -3.12 -3.74
C GLU A 279 10.98 -2.01 -3.05
N SER A 280 9.65 -1.95 -3.25
CA SER A 280 8.74 -1.09 -2.48
C SER A 280 8.59 -1.52 -1.00
N ARG A 281 9.31 -2.56 -0.55
CA ARG A 281 9.32 -3.04 0.85
C ARG A 281 10.63 -2.76 1.56
N GLN A 282 11.63 -2.24 0.85
CA GLN A 282 12.93 -1.93 1.42
C GLN A 282 12.90 -0.57 2.14
N PRO A 283 13.59 -0.45 3.29
CA PRO A 283 13.61 0.77 4.10
C PRO A 283 14.61 1.82 3.56
N TYR A 284 14.51 2.14 2.26
CA TYR A 284 15.27 3.21 1.64
C TYR A 284 14.95 4.56 2.27
N ILE A 285 15.87 5.51 2.21
CA ILE A 285 15.65 6.89 2.65
C ILE A 285 15.40 7.77 1.43
N PHE A 286 14.27 8.46 1.40
CA PHE A 286 13.82 9.25 0.26
C PHE A 286 14.04 10.74 0.51
N TYR A 287 14.45 11.46 -0.53
CA TYR A 287 14.37 12.91 -0.58
C TYR A 287 13.52 13.38 -1.74
N ASN A 288 12.57 14.26 -1.49
CA ASN A 288 11.69 14.84 -2.51
C ASN A 288 11.84 16.37 -2.58
N THR A 289 12.02 16.89 -3.81
CA THR A 289 12.26 18.33 -4.06
C THR A 289 11.04 19.23 -3.83
N TRP A 290 9.82 18.68 -3.72
CA TRP A 290 8.58 19.44 -3.59
C TRP A 290 8.62 20.44 -2.43
N GLY A 291 9.10 20.01 -1.26
CA GLY A 291 9.21 20.88 -0.08
C GLY A 291 10.09 22.12 -0.31
N ARG A 292 11.09 22.06 -1.21
CA ARG A 292 11.82 23.27 -1.65
C ARG A 292 10.96 24.13 -2.57
N GLN A 293 10.31 23.52 -3.56
CA GLN A 293 9.50 24.23 -4.57
C GLN A 293 8.38 25.03 -3.92
N GLU A 294 7.73 24.47 -2.90
CA GLU A 294 6.74 25.15 -2.08
C GLU A 294 7.30 26.37 -1.34
N ARG A 295 8.43 26.21 -0.65
CA ARG A 295 9.10 27.34 0.03
C ARG A 295 9.48 28.44 -0.96
N VAL A 296 9.90 28.09 -2.17
CA VAL A 296 10.20 29.04 -3.25
C VAL A 296 8.94 29.77 -3.70
N LYS A 297 7.81 29.05 -3.84
CA LYS A 297 6.50 29.67 -4.13
C LYS A 297 6.09 30.66 -3.05
N TRP A 298 6.18 30.28 -1.79
CA TRP A 298 5.82 31.13 -0.65
C TRP A 298 6.83 32.25 -0.39
N ALA A 299 7.99 32.25 -1.06
CA ALA A 299 8.90 33.38 -1.11
C ALA A 299 8.55 34.38 -2.23
N GLY A 300 7.48 34.14 -2.99
CA GLY A 300 6.97 35.03 -4.04
C GLY A 300 7.35 34.64 -5.47
N ASN A 301 8.01 33.49 -5.68
CA ASN A 301 8.41 33.02 -7.01
C ASN A 301 7.43 32.00 -7.60
N ALA A 302 7.69 31.52 -8.81
CA ALA A 302 6.98 30.40 -9.44
C ALA A 302 7.45 29.05 -8.86
N TYR A 303 6.58 28.04 -8.82
CA TYR A 303 6.92 26.72 -8.26
C TYR A 303 8.15 26.11 -8.96
N LEU A 304 8.18 26.21 -10.29
CA LEU A 304 9.22 25.57 -11.10
C LEU A 304 10.49 26.41 -11.25
N SER A 305 10.53 27.63 -10.69
CA SER A 305 11.69 28.53 -10.85
C SER A 305 13.01 27.98 -10.29
N SER A 306 12.92 27.05 -9.34
CA SER A 306 14.06 26.36 -8.73
C SER A 306 14.29 24.95 -9.27
N MET A 307 13.48 24.49 -10.24
CA MET A 307 13.64 23.22 -10.93
C MET A 307 14.60 23.39 -12.12
N ASN A 308 15.90 23.40 -11.84
CA ASN A 308 16.94 23.57 -12.85
C ASN A 308 18.15 22.68 -12.59
N LEU A 309 18.96 22.48 -13.63
CA LEU A 309 20.14 21.62 -13.59
C LEU A 309 21.13 22.01 -12.46
N LYS A 310 21.49 23.29 -12.33
CA LYS A 310 22.48 23.73 -11.32
C LYS A 310 22.02 23.36 -9.90
N GLN A 311 20.81 23.76 -9.54
CA GLN A 311 20.23 23.48 -8.23
C GLN A 311 20.17 21.96 -7.97
N THR A 312 19.74 21.20 -8.98
CA THR A 312 19.61 19.75 -8.90
C THR A 312 20.96 19.07 -8.61
N LEU A 313 22.05 19.51 -9.25
CA LEU A 313 23.37 18.93 -9.02
C LEU A 313 23.86 19.20 -7.59
N GLU A 314 23.69 20.43 -7.10
CA GLU A 314 24.03 20.80 -5.72
C GLU A 314 23.21 19.98 -4.71
N GLU A 315 21.90 19.82 -4.94
CA GLU A 315 21.02 19.02 -4.09
C GLU A 315 21.39 17.53 -4.07
N ILE A 316 21.79 16.94 -5.20
CA ILE A 316 22.22 15.54 -5.27
C ILE A 316 23.48 15.31 -4.41
N GLU A 317 24.46 16.22 -4.47
CA GLU A 317 25.66 16.13 -3.61
C GLU A 317 25.32 16.24 -2.12
N GLN A 318 24.42 17.16 -1.79
CA GLN A 318 23.95 17.37 -0.44
C GLN A 318 23.17 16.14 0.08
N ALA A 319 22.29 15.59 -0.75
CA ALA A 319 21.53 14.39 -0.45
C ALA A 319 22.43 13.19 -0.15
N HIS A 320 23.47 13.00 -0.96
CA HIS A 320 24.48 11.97 -0.73
C HIS A 320 25.16 12.12 0.64
N LYS A 321 25.59 13.34 1.02
CA LYS A 321 26.22 13.61 2.33
C LYS A 321 25.29 13.33 3.51
N MET A 322 23.99 13.52 3.33
CA MET A 322 22.97 13.20 4.34
C MET A 322 22.66 11.70 4.43
N GLY A 323 23.10 10.89 3.47
CA GLY A 323 22.81 9.46 3.44
C GLY A 323 21.47 9.08 2.80
N ILE A 324 20.94 9.90 1.90
CA ILE A 324 19.73 9.58 1.12
C ILE A 324 20.00 8.44 0.12
N ASP A 325 19.02 7.57 -0.10
CA ASP A 325 19.09 6.47 -1.06
C ASP A 325 18.34 6.77 -2.36
N VAL A 326 17.22 7.49 -2.28
CA VAL A 326 16.36 7.81 -3.43
C VAL A 326 16.20 9.31 -3.55
N TYR A 327 16.70 9.88 -4.64
CA TYR A 327 16.56 11.31 -4.95
C TYR A 327 15.40 11.50 -5.95
N VAL A 328 14.35 12.20 -5.52
CA VAL A 328 13.11 12.36 -6.28
C VAL A 328 12.99 13.78 -6.80
N LEU A 329 13.03 13.92 -8.14
CA LEU A 329 12.61 15.16 -8.81
C LEU A 329 11.08 15.18 -8.87
N ASP A 330 10.49 16.10 -8.13
CA ASP A 330 9.05 16.32 -8.17
C ASP A 330 8.64 17.12 -9.42
N ALA A 331 7.43 17.66 -9.48
CA ALA A 331 6.88 18.29 -10.67
C ALA A 331 7.82 19.33 -11.32
N GLY A 332 7.94 19.28 -12.67
CA GLY A 332 8.71 20.22 -13.47
C GLY A 332 9.90 19.64 -14.24
N TRP A 333 10.29 18.39 -13.99
CA TRP A 333 11.33 17.70 -14.77
C TRP A 333 10.92 17.42 -16.23
N PHE A 334 9.61 17.38 -16.50
CA PHE A 334 9.01 17.01 -17.78
C PHE A 334 8.58 18.23 -18.61
N LEU A 335 8.53 18.08 -19.93
CA LEU A 335 8.05 19.10 -20.87
C LEU A 335 6.52 19.09 -20.97
N LYS A 336 5.91 17.90 -21.09
CA LYS A 336 4.46 17.69 -21.27
C LYS A 336 4.00 16.44 -20.55
N THR A 337 2.82 16.51 -19.93
CA THR A 337 2.14 15.36 -19.36
C THR A 337 1.73 14.37 -20.47
N GLY A 338 1.59 13.09 -20.13
CA GLY A 338 1.29 12.01 -21.07
C GLY A 338 2.52 11.48 -21.82
N ASP A 339 3.30 12.36 -22.46
CA ASP A 339 4.53 11.98 -23.17
C ASP A 339 5.73 11.83 -22.23
N TRP A 340 5.76 12.60 -21.13
CA TRP A 340 6.76 12.51 -20.05
C TRP A 340 8.22 12.60 -20.51
N THR A 341 8.49 13.39 -21.55
CA THR A 341 9.86 13.72 -21.98
C THR A 341 10.46 14.80 -21.08
N VAL A 342 11.78 14.79 -20.90
CA VAL A 342 12.48 15.80 -20.09
C VAL A 342 12.30 17.21 -20.66
N ASN A 343 12.12 18.21 -19.80
CA ASN A 343 12.15 19.61 -20.20
C ASN A 343 13.58 20.07 -20.52
N THR A 344 13.92 20.09 -21.81
CA THR A 344 15.27 20.44 -22.30
C THR A 344 15.45 21.92 -22.60
N SER A 345 14.56 22.80 -22.14
CA SER A 345 14.81 24.24 -22.26
C SER A 345 16.01 24.65 -21.40
N GLU A 346 16.73 25.69 -21.82
CA GLU A 346 17.95 26.18 -21.16
C GLU A 346 17.79 26.48 -19.66
N LYS A 347 16.56 26.78 -19.22
CA LYS A 347 16.26 27.08 -17.80
C LYS A 347 16.09 25.84 -16.93
N PHE A 348 15.96 24.65 -17.53
CA PHE A 348 15.66 23.40 -16.86
C PHE A 348 16.82 22.41 -17.03
N PHE A 349 16.71 21.45 -17.96
CA PHE A 349 17.66 20.36 -18.15
C PHE A 349 18.09 20.23 -19.62
N PRO A 350 18.91 21.18 -20.14
CA PRO A 350 19.32 21.19 -21.56
C PRO A 350 20.09 19.94 -21.99
N ASP A 351 20.66 19.18 -21.04
CA ASP A 351 21.40 17.94 -21.28
C ASP A 351 20.56 16.66 -21.10
N THR A 352 19.23 16.80 -21.02
CA THR A 352 18.29 15.67 -20.86
C THR A 352 18.62 14.82 -19.61
N LEU A 353 18.83 15.49 -18.47
CA LEU A 353 19.20 14.89 -17.16
C LEU A 353 20.54 14.15 -17.11
N LYS A 354 21.37 14.20 -18.16
CA LYS A 354 22.60 13.40 -18.24
C LYS A 354 23.54 13.60 -17.05
N GLN A 355 23.79 14.84 -16.63
CA GLN A 355 24.65 15.12 -15.48
C GLN A 355 24.02 14.66 -14.16
N ALA A 356 22.72 14.91 -13.96
CA ALA A 356 22.02 14.48 -12.74
C ALA A 356 22.02 12.96 -12.60
N VAL A 357 21.68 12.22 -13.67
CA VAL A 357 21.74 10.75 -13.72
C VAL A 357 23.16 10.24 -13.45
N GLY A 358 24.17 10.88 -14.05
CA GLY A 358 25.57 10.52 -13.84
C GLY A 358 26.00 10.65 -12.37
N LEU A 359 25.57 11.72 -11.71
CA LEU A 359 25.91 12.00 -10.32
C LEU A 359 25.16 11.07 -9.35
N ILE A 360 23.88 10.83 -9.58
CA ILE A 360 23.07 9.85 -8.82
C ILE A 360 23.70 8.46 -8.88
N LYS A 361 24.11 8.00 -10.08
CA LYS A 361 24.81 6.72 -10.26
C LYS A 361 26.17 6.70 -9.55
N LYS A 362 26.95 7.78 -9.64
CA LYS A 362 28.24 7.91 -8.93
C LYS A 362 28.09 7.71 -7.42
N TYR A 363 26.98 8.18 -6.85
CA TYR A 363 26.70 8.08 -5.42
C TYR A 363 25.89 6.83 -5.03
N ASN A 364 25.65 5.91 -5.96
CA ASN A 364 24.84 4.71 -5.73
C ASN A 364 23.44 5.03 -5.16
N MET A 365 22.87 6.16 -5.58
CA MET A 365 21.48 6.52 -5.29
C MET A 365 20.56 6.10 -6.44
N LYS A 366 19.27 6.03 -6.17
CA LYS A 366 18.20 5.78 -7.14
C LYS A 366 17.60 7.11 -7.61
N LEU A 367 17.29 7.21 -8.91
CA LEU A 367 16.54 8.34 -9.47
C LEU A 367 15.04 8.07 -9.36
N GLY A 368 14.33 9.04 -8.78
CA GLY A 368 12.88 9.08 -8.73
C GLY A 368 12.30 10.28 -9.49
N LEU A 369 11.12 10.09 -10.08
CA LEU A 369 10.38 11.12 -10.80
C LEU A 369 8.91 11.16 -10.36
N TRP A 370 8.33 12.36 -10.33
CA TRP A 370 6.90 12.58 -10.12
C TRP A 370 6.09 12.45 -11.41
N PHE A 371 4.86 11.93 -11.31
CA PHE A 371 3.90 11.80 -12.39
C PHE A 371 2.47 12.05 -11.90
N ASN A 372 1.66 12.66 -12.77
CA ASN A 372 0.21 12.55 -12.70
C ASN A 372 -0.25 11.58 -13.80
N PRO A 373 -0.54 10.30 -13.48
CA PRO A 373 -0.78 9.27 -14.49
C PRO A 373 -2.07 9.49 -15.28
N THR A 374 -2.99 10.31 -14.80
CA THR A 374 -4.28 10.55 -15.45
C THR A 374 -4.24 11.72 -16.43
N MET A 375 -3.16 12.49 -16.53
CA MET A 375 -3.14 13.70 -17.36
C MET A 375 -2.28 13.57 -18.61
N ALA A 376 -2.77 14.11 -19.73
CA ALA A 376 -2.02 14.23 -20.98
C ALA A 376 -2.20 15.62 -21.61
N ALA A 377 -1.10 16.22 -22.08
CA ALA A 377 -1.12 17.56 -22.66
C ALA A 377 -1.89 17.59 -23.98
N LEU A 378 -2.49 18.72 -24.32
CA LEU A 378 -3.30 18.88 -25.56
C LEU A 378 -2.53 18.52 -26.83
N SER A 379 -1.23 18.81 -26.86
CA SER A 379 -0.35 18.50 -28.00
C SER A 379 0.46 17.20 -27.84
N SER A 380 0.17 16.37 -26.83
CA SER A 380 0.90 15.11 -26.59
C SER A 380 0.52 14.02 -27.59
N LYS A 381 1.50 13.18 -27.96
CA LYS A 381 1.24 11.96 -28.76
C LYS A 381 0.43 10.96 -27.95
N MET A 382 0.55 10.99 -26.62
CA MET A 382 -0.26 10.18 -25.73
C MET A 382 -1.75 10.48 -25.91
N LEU A 383 -2.15 11.76 -25.88
CA LEU A 383 -3.54 12.16 -26.09
C LEU A 383 -4.00 11.83 -27.51
N GLU A 384 -3.18 12.08 -28.54
CA GLU A 384 -3.53 11.78 -29.93
C GLU A 384 -3.96 10.30 -30.11
N ARG A 385 -3.18 9.38 -29.52
CA ARG A 385 -3.46 7.94 -29.56
C ARG A 385 -4.64 7.51 -28.68
N ASN A 386 -4.84 8.19 -27.55
CA ASN A 386 -5.80 7.81 -26.51
C ASN A 386 -7.00 8.75 -26.37
N LYS A 387 -7.30 9.57 -27.39
CA LYS A 387 -8.39 10.56 -27.35
C LYS A 387 -9.77 9.98 -27.03
N ASN A 388 -10.00 8.71 -27.38
CA ASN A 388 -11.25 8.00 -27.08
C ASN A 388 -11.37 7.62 -25.59
N TYR A 389 -10.26 7.71 -24.84
CA TYR A 389 -10.17 7.37 -23.43
C TYR A 389 -10.14 8.59 -22.51
N ARG A 390 -10.49 9.78 -23.03
CA ARG A 390 -10.73 10.95 -22.19
C ARG A 390 -11.83 10.66 -21.17
N THR A 391 -11.63 11.10 -19.93
CA THR A 391 -12.66 10.95 -18.89
C THR A 391 -13.86 11.84 -19.19
N SER A 392 -15.02 11.44 -18.67
CA SER A 392 -16.23 12.25 -18.61
C SER A 392 -16.91 12.08 -17.25
N ILE A 393 -17.65 13.10 -16.85
CA ILE A 393 -18.62 13.05 -15.75
C ILE A 393 -19.94 13.62 -16.28
N ASP A 394 -21.02 12.86 -16.14
CA ASP A 394 -22.36 13.17 -16.64
C ASP A 394 -22.36 13.57 -18.13
N GLY A 395 -21.53 12.87 -18.92
CA GLY A 395 -21.33 13.13 -20.35
C GLY A 395 -20.47 14.35 -20.68
N ASN A 396 -19.99 15.10 -19.68
CA ASN A 396 -19.15 16.27 -19.87
C ASN A 396 -17.68 15.92 -19.67
N GLN A 397 -16.84 16.30 -20.62
CA GLN A 397 -15.39 16.19 -20.48
C GLN A 397 -14.84 17.45 -19.81
N SER A 398 -13.92 17.28 -18.86
CA SER A 398 -13.26 18.42 -18.20
C SER A 398 -12.61 19.35 -19.22
N ALA A 399 -12.72 20.66 -18.97
CA ALA A 399 -11.96 21.65 -19.71
C ALA A 399 -10.45 21.42 -19.51
N PRO A 400 -9.60 21.76 -20.49
CA PRO A 400 -8.16 21.70 -20.31
C PRO A 400 -7.71 22.60 -19.16
N ASP A 401 -6.76 22.12 -18.35
CA ASP A 401 -6.13 22.90 -17.29
C ASP A 401 -4.64 22.61 -17.20
N LYS A 402 -3.86 23.55 -16.67
CA LYS A 402 -2.41 23.43 -16.55
C LYS A 402 -2.04 22.49 -15.41
N VAL A 403 -1.14 21.57 -15.70
CA VAL A 403 -0.48 20.76 -14.66
C VAL A 403 0.83 21.43 -14.29
N TRP A 404 0.92 21.99 -13.08
CA TRP A 404 2.14 22.62 -12.54
C TRP A 404 2.87 23.59 -13.49
N GLU A 405 2.22 24.70 -13.86
CA GLU A 405 2.83 25.74 -14.70
C GLU A 405 3.24 25.26 -16.13
N THR A 406 2.86 24.03 -16.53
CA THR A 406 3.09 23.49 -17.88
C THR A 406 1.89 23.71 -18.81
N GLU A 407 1.92 23.10 -20.00
CA GLU A 407 0.85 23.16 -21.00
C GLU A 407 -0.49 22.65 -20.44
N GLU A 408 -1.60 23.20 -20.95
CA GLU A 408 -2.93 22.69 -20.67
C GLU A 408 -3.04 21.21 -21.04
N SER A 409 -3.68 20.46 -20.16
CA SER A 409 -3.78 19.01 -20.19
C SER A 409 -5.21 18.58 -19.94
N VAL A 410 -5.55 17.37 -20.37
CA VAL A 410 -6.86 16.76 -20.17
C VAL A 410 -6.72 15.38 -19.52
N PRO A 411 -7.73 14.95 -18.74
CA PRO A 411 -7.71 13.66 -18.07
C PRO A 411 -7.98 12.49 -19.04
N LEU A 412 -7.28 11.38 -18.82
CA LEU A 412 -7.40 10.08 -19.46
C LEU A 412 -7.72 9.01 -18.41
N CYS A 413 -8.65 8.12 -18.74
CA CYS A 413 -9.14 7.08 -17.86
C CYS A 413 -8.14 5.93 -17.74
N LEU A 414 -7.64 5.63 -16.54
CA LEU A 414 -6.79 4.46 -16.30
C LEU A 414 -7.53 3.14 -16.49
N VAL A 415 -8.85 3.12 -16.27
CA VAL A 415 -9.71 1.94 -16.50
C VAL A 415 -10.13 1.88 -17.99
N SER A 416 -9.13 1.84 -18.86
CA SER A 416 -9.25 1.76 -20.32
C SER A 416 -7.93 1.29 -20.93
N GLN A 417 -7.85 1.04 -22.24
CA GLN A 417 -6.59 0.60 -22.86
C GLN A 417 -5.39 1.55 -22.67
N TYR A 418 -5.63 2.81 -22.30
CA TYR A 418 -4.61 3.80 -21.97
C TYR A 418 -3.58 3.30 -20.93
N TRP A 419 -3.98 2.46 -19.96
CA TRP A 419 -3.04 1.96 -18.94
C TRP A 419 -1.82 1.26 -19.54
N LYS A 420 -1.98 0.60 -20.69
CA LYS A 420 -0.89 -0.11 -21.39
C LYS A 420 0.14 0.88 -21.93
N ASP A 421 -0.34 1.91 -22.61
CA ASP A 421 0.49 2.96 -23.20
C ASP A 421 1.22 3.75 -22.13
N TYR A 422 0.54 4.10 -21.03
CA TYR A 422 1.18 4.76 -19.89
C TYR A 422 2.28 3.88 -19.28
N SER A 423 2.02 2.58 -19.09
CA SER A 423 3.03 1.63 -18.61
C SER A 423 4.26 1.59 -19.53
N ASP A 424 4.05 1.65 -20.85
CA ASP A 424 5.15 1.61 -21.82
C ASP A 424 6.01 2.88 -21.77
N VAL A 425 5.42 4.04 -21.49
CA VAL A 425 6.19 5.27 -21.22
C VAL A 425 7.05 5.12 -19.97
N LEU A 426 6.53 4.56 -18.88
CA LEU A 426 7.32 4.33 -17.68
C LEU A 426 8.50 3.37 -17.95
N ILE A 427 8.26 2.29 -18.69
CA ILE A 427 9.32 1.34 -19.11
C ILE A 427 10.36 2.03 -20.01
N GLN A 428 9.95 2.97 -20.86
CA GLN A 428 10.89 3.75 -21.66
C GLN A 428 11.79 4.62 -20.78
N LEU A 429 11.23 5.29 -19.77
CA LEU A 429 12.00 6.12 -18.83
C LEU A 429 13.01 5.30 -18.01
N VAL A 430 12.65 4.07 -17.62
CA VAL A 430 13.60 3.12 -17.03
C VAL A 430 14.79 2.92 -17.97
N LYS A 431 14.52 2.61 -19.25
CA LYS A 431 15.57 2.28 -20.23
C LYS A 431 16.46 3.48 -20.56
N GLU A 432 15.88 4.68 -20.67
CA GLU A 432 16.60 5.88 -21.08
C GLU A 432 17.41 6.50 -19.93
N TYR A 433 16.82 6.61 -18.73
CA TYR A 433 17.42 7.37 -17.63
C TYR A 433 17.77 6.52 -16.41
N GLY A 434 17.33 5.27 -16.35
CA GLY A 434 17.49 4.42 -15.17
C GLY A 434 16.59 4.86 -14.01
N VAL A 435 15.39 5.37 -14.30
CA VAL A 435 14.39 5.70 -13.28
C VAL A 435 13.94 4.42 -12.59
N THR A 436 13.96 4.41 -11.26
CA THR A 436 13.51 3.27 -10.46
C THR A 436 12.53 3.66 -9.37
N TYR A 437 12.12 4.93 -9.29
CA TYR A 437 11.08 5.38 -8.38
C TYR A 437 10.07 6.27 -9.09
N PHE A 438 8.79 5.97 -8.89
CA PHE A 438 7.66 6.62 -9.52
C PHE A 438 6.70 7.12 -8.43
N LYS A 439 6.68 8.44 -8.18
CA LYS A 439 5.66 9.06 -7.32
C LYS A 439 4.45 9.39 -8.19
N TRP A 440 3.32 8.78 -7.88
CA TRP A 440 2.03 9.06 -8.51
C TRP A 440 1.19 9.96 -7.63
N ASP A 441 0.60 10.97 -8.26
CA ASP A 441 -0.14 12.02 -7.59
C ASP A 441 -1.43 12.34 -8.37
N ALA A 442 -2.37 13.02 -7.70
CA ALA A 442 -3.58 13.57 -8.30
C ALA A 442 -4.50 12.54 -9.01
N ILE A 443 -4.54 11.30 -8.51
CA ILE A 443 -5.48 10.26 -8.96
C ILE A 443 -6.74 10.30 -8.09
N TRP A 444 -7.88 10.68 -8.66
CA TRP A 444 -9.16 10.78 -7.93
C TRP A 444 -10.03 9.56 -8.18
N GLN A 445 -10.70 9.06 -7.14
CA GLN A 445 -11.55 7.87 -7.29
C GLN A 445 -12.92 8.20 -7.87
N GLY A 446 -13.35 7.48 -8.91
CA GLY A 446 -14.65 7.67 -9.56
C GLY A 446 -14.72 8.95 -10.41
N ASP A 447 -13.63 9.26 -11.11
CA ASP A 447 -13.45 10.43 -11.96
C ASP A 447 -13.82 10.19 -13.44
N CYS A 448 -14.44 9.04 -13.76
CA CYS A 448 -14.89 8.72 -15.10
C CYS A 448 -16.16 7.86 -15.14
N ASP A 449 -17.10 8.23 -16.00
CA ASP A 449 -18.32 7.49 -16.34
C ASP A 449 -18.55 7.30 -17.85
N ALA A 450 -17.51 7.52 -18.65
CA ALA A 450 -17.55 7.44 -20.10
C ALA A 450 -17.91 6.01 -20.57
N ALA A 451 -18.85 5.89 -21.50
CA ALA A 451 -19.16 4.62 -22.15
C ALA A 451 -18.05 4.21 -23.14
N GLY A 452 -17.86 2.90 -23.29
CA GLY A 452 -16.86 2.33 -24.21
C GLY A 452 -15.45 2.24 -23.63
N HIS A 453 -15.30 2.52 -22.34
CA HIS A 453 -14.10 2.23 -21.55
C HIS A 453 -14.23 0.84 -20.92
N ASP A 454 -13.21 0.38 -20.20
CA ASP A 454 -13.22 -0.96 -19.59
C ASP A 454 -14.16 -1.05 -18.36
N HIS A 455 -14.93 0.02 -18.08
CA HIS A 455 -15.92 0.13 -17.00
C HIS A 455 -17.36 0.30 -17.48
N GLY A 456 -17.63 0.02 -18.76
CA GLY A 456 -18.99 -0.26 -19.24
C GLY A 456 -19.37 0.43 -20.54
N THR A 457 -20.58 0.13 -21.01
CA THR A 457 -21.09 0.58 -22.32
C THR A 457 -22.26 1.54 -22.16
N THR A 458 -22.84 1.98 -23.27
CA THR A 458 -24.07 2.78 -23.29
C THR A 458 -25.29 2.03 -22.76
N GLU A 459 -25.22 0.69 -22.63
CA GLU A 459 -26.29 -0.13 -22.06
C GLU A 459 -26.31 -0.05 -20.53
N ASN A 460 -25.19 0.32 -19.90
CA ASN A 460 -25.10 0.53 -18.47
C ASN A 460 -25.54 1.96 -18.09
N SER A 461 -26.03 2.13 -16.86
CA SER A 461 -26.35 3.48 -16.36
C SER A 461 -25.07 4.30 -16.13
N VAL A 462 -25.21 5.63 -16.11
CA VAL A 462 -24.09 6.55 -15.80
C VAL A 462 -23.48 6.21 -14.44
N GLN A 463 -24.32 6.06 -13.41
CA GLN A 463 -23.88 5.74 -12.05
C GLN A 463 -23.17 4.39 -11.98
N GLU A 464 -23.68 3.37 -12.69
CA GLU A 464 -23.06 2.04 -12.71
C GLU A 464 -21.65 2.08 -13.31
N ARG A 465 -21.45 2.79 -14.42
CA ARG A 465 -20.11 2.96 -15.03
C ARG A 465 -19.15 3.66 -14.07
N ARG A 466 -19.63 4.72 -13.40
CA ARG A 466 -18.84 5.47 -12.42
C ARG A 466 -18.42 4.62 -11.22
N ASP A 467 -19.33 3.84 -10.66
CA ASP A 467 -19.03 2.95 -9.53
C ASP A 467 -18.07 1.83 -9.96
N ASN A 468 -18.23 1.27 -11.16
CA ASN A 468 -17.31 0.26 -11.67
C ASN A 468 -15.91 0.83 -11.97
N ASN A 469 -15.82 2.04 -12.52
CA ASN A 469 -14.55 2.76 -12.67
C ASN A 469 -13.84 2.92 -11.31
N ALA A 470 -14.56 3.41 -10.30
CA ALA A 470 -14.04 3.65 -8.97
C ALA A 470 -13.55 2.36 -8.29
N TYR A 471 -14.25 1.24 -8.50
CA TYR A 471 -13.86 -0.09 -8.05
C TYR A 471 -12.60 -0.62 -8.76
N LEU A 472 -12.54 -0.46 -10.09
CA LEU A 472 -11.45 -1.01 -10.89
C LEU A 472 -10.16 -0.18 -10.84
N GLN A 473 -10.23 1.09 -10.46
CA GLN A 473 -9.07 2.00 -10.48
C GLN A 473 -7.83 1.46 -9.74
N PRO A 474 -7.88 1.07 -8.44
CA PRO A 474 -6.70 0.54 -7.74
C PRO A 474 -6.19 -0.79 -8.35
N ILE A 475 -7.06 -1.55 -9.00
CA ILE A 475 -6.70 -2.80 -9.72
C ILE A 475 -5.90 -2.46 -10.99
N TYR A 476 -6.34 -1.49 -11.76
CA TYR A 476 -5.63 -1.03 -12.96
C TYR A 476 -4.30 -0.35 -12.63
N MET A 477 -4.25 0.40 -11.53
CA MET A 477 -2.99 0.92 -10.99
C MET A 477 -2.00 -0.22 -10.69
N SER A 478 -2.45 -1.30 -10.05
CA SER A 478 -1.62 -2.49 -9.80
C SER A 478 -1.16 -3.18 -11.09
N LYS A 479 -2.02 -3.28 -12.12
CA LYS A 479 -1.64 -3.81 -13.44
C LYS A 479 -0.49 -3.03 -14.09
N ILE A 480 -0.52 -1.69 -13.98
CA ILE A 480 0.56 -0.83 -14.48
C ILE A 480 1.85 -1.14 -13.71
N ILE A 481 1.79 -1.14 -12.37
CA ILE A 481 2.95 -1.41 -11.51
C ILE A 481 3.57 -2.77 -11.86
N ASP A 482 2.77 -3.83 -11.91
CA ASP A 482 3.25 -5.18 -12.18
C ASP A 482 3.86 -5.31 -13.59
N LYS A 483 3.29 -4.63 -14.59
CA LYS A 483 3.85 -4.58 -15.95
C LYS A 483 5.22 -3.89 -15.95
N VAL A 484 5.37 -2.78 -15.22
CA VAL A 484 6.66 -2.07 -15.11
C VAL A 484 7.67 -2.88 -14.29
N CYS A 485 7.28 -3.45 -13.15
CA CYS A 485 8.16 -4.24 -12.28
C CYS A 485 8.65 -5.51 -12.96
N LYS A 486 7.85 -6.10 -13.87
CA LYS A 486 8.32 -7.20 -14.71
C LYS A 486 9.46 -6.79 -15.65
N ALA A 487 9.46 -5.55 -16.14
CA ALA A 487 10.54 -5.01 -16.97
C ALA A 487 11.70 -4.43 -16.14
N CYS A 488 11.43 -3.99 -14.92
CA CYS A 488 12.37 -3.38 -13.97
C CYS A 488 12.04 -3.83 -12.54
N PRO A 489 12.60 -4.96 -12.08
CA PRO A 489 12.35 -5.45 -10.71
C PRO A 489 12.73 -4.47 -9.61
N ASP A 490 13.63 -3.52 -9.93
CA ASP A 490 14.13 -2.47 -9.05
C ASP A 490 13.16 -1.29 -8.86
N ALA A 491 12.03 -1.29 -9.58
CA ALA A 491 11.05 -0.20 -9.58
C ALA A 491 10.27 -0.12 -8.26
N ILE A 492 10.08 1.11 -7.79
CA ILE A 492 9.34 1.47 -6.57
C ILE A 492 8.21 2.41 -6.97
N PHE A 493 6.99 2.08 -6.56
CA PHE A 493 5.81 2.91 -6.80
C PHE A 493 5.19 3.40 -5.51
N ASP A 494 5.00 4.72 -5.44
CA ASP A 494 4.34 5.40 -4.34
C ASP A 494 3.10 6.13 -4.86
N PHE A 495 1.95 5.94 -4.21
CA PHE A 495 0.73 6.67 -4.50
C PHE A 495 0.45 7.70 -3.39
N ASP A 496 0.38 8.97 -3.76
CA ASP A 496 0.04 10.09 -2.89
C ASP A 496 -1.43 10.02 -2.46
N ILE A 497 -1.63 9.87 -1.16
CA ILE A 497 -2.94 9.80 -0.50
C ILE A 497 -3.12 10.94 0.51
N THR A 498 -2.45 12.07 0.28
CA THR A 498 -2.53 13.24 1.17
C THR A 498 -3.96 13.76 1.30
N GLU A 499 -4.65 13.98 0.17
CA GLU A 499 -6.03 14.46 0.15
C GLU A 499 -7.04 13.32 0.31
N ASP A 500 -8.28 13.68 0.65
CA ASP A 500 -9.42 12.77 0.64
C ASP A 500 -9.80 12.34 -0.80
N GLY A 501 -10.80 11.46 -0.95
CA GLY A 501 -11.26 10.99 -2.26
C GLY A 501 -10.25 10.13 -3.04
N ARG A 502 -9.16 9.69 -2.40
CA ARG A 502 -8.15 8.78 -2.96
C ARG A 502 -8.49 7.34 -2.60
N SER A 503 -8.17 6.38 -3.47
CA SER A 503 -8.39 4.96 -3.17
C SER A 503 -7.37 4.40 -2.16
N VAL A 504 -7.79 4.23 -0.90
CA VAL A 504 -6.96 3.71 0.19
C VAL A 504 -7.47 2.36 0.65
N GLY A 505 -6.61 1.34 0.62
CA GLY A 505 -6.94 -0.03 1.02
C GLY A 505 -5.81 -1.00 0.69
N LEU A 506 -6.11 -2.29 0.72
CA LEU A 506 -5.10 -3.33 0.50
C LEU A 506 -4.76 -3.55 -0.97
N ALA A 507 -5.66 -3.22 -1.91
CA ALA A 507 -5.48 -3.45 -3.34
C ALA A 507 -4.17 -2.86 -3.87
N PHE A 508 -3.91 -1.57 -3.62
CA PHE A 508 -2.69 -0.91 -4.06
C PHE A 508 -1.45 -1.45 -3.33
N LEU A 509 -1.56 -1.73 -2.02
CA LEU A 509 -0.50 -2.34 -1.21
C LEU A 509 -0.12 -3.76 -1.63
N SER A 510 -0.91 -4.41 -2.49
CA SER A 510 -0.49 -5.67 -3.11
C SER A 510 0.66 -5.48 -4.11
N SER A 511 0.90 -4.25 -4.59
CA SER A 511 1.86 -3.96 -5.67
C SER A 511 2.82 -2.80 -5.38
N GLY A 512 2.34 -1.71 -4.75
CA GLY A 512 3.10 -0.49 -4.46
C GLY A 512 3.13 -0.16 -2.96
N LYS A 513 3.42 1.08 -2.59
CA LYS A 513 3.31 1.62 -1.22
C LYS A 513 2.70 3.02 -1.21
N TYR A 514 2.23 3.52 -0.07
CA TYR A 514 1.60 4.83 -0.02
C TYR A 514 2.61 5.93 0.30
N PHE A 515 2.41 7.11 -0.30
CA PHE A 515 2.89 8.39 0.20
C PHE A 515 1.76 8.97 1.04
N ALA A 516 1.94 9.00 2.36
CA ALA A 516 0.82 9.18 3.29
C ALA A 516 0.39 10.64 3.45
N ILE A 517 1.35 11.56 3.44
CA ILE A 517 1.09 12.95 3.76
C ILE A 517 2.18 13.88 3.23
N ASN A 518 1.73 14.96 2.58
CA ASN A 518 2.50 16.12 2.18
C ASN A 518 2.78 16.95 3.46
N ASN A 519 2.07 18.06 3.66
CA ASN A 519 2.42 19.06 4.68
C ASN A 519 1.75 18.88 6.05
N GLY A 520 0.84 17.93 6.19
CA GLY A 520 -0.08 17.92 7.32
C GLY A 520 -1.32 18.78 7.04
N PRO A 521 -2.03 19.19 8.09
CA PRO A 521 -3.23 20.00 7.90
C PRO A 521 -2.91 21.45 7.50
N TYR A 522 -3.84 22.01 6.74
CA TYR A 522 -3.84 23.38 6.23
C TYR A 522 -4.71 24.28 7.11
N PHE A 523 -4.60 25.60 6.93
CA PHE A 523 -5.37 26.59 7.70
C PHE A 523 -6.89 26.35 7.68
N HIS A 524 -7.43 25.89 6.54
CA HIS A 524 -8.86 25.63 6.41
C HIS A 524 -9.35 24.42 7.21
N ASN A 525 -8.49 23.44 7.54
CA ASN A 525 -8.87 22.30 8.37
C ASN A 525 -9.16 22.71 9.83
N TYR A 526 -8.82 23.94 10.22
CA TYR A 526 -9.05 24.51 11.55
C TYR A 526 -9.91 25.77 11.53
N ASP A 527 -10.69 25.98 10.47
CA ASP A 527 -11.56 27.16 10.29
C ASP A 527 -10.81 28.52 10.34
N ILE A 528 -9.50 28.52 10.05
CA ILE A 528 -8.68 29.75 10.06
C ILE A 528 -8.80 30.51 8.73
N SER A 529 -9.00 29.80 7.62
CA SER A 529 -9.22 30.37 6.28
C SER A 529 -10.25 29.55 5.49
N GLN A 530 -10.73 30.13 4.38
CA GLN A 530 -11.54 29.39 3.41
C GLN A 530 -10.71 28.25 2.77
N PRO A 531 -11.35 27.19 2.25
CA PRO A 531 -10.65 26.08 1.58
C PRO A 531 -9.68 26.60 0.52
N TRP A 532 -8.44 26.11 0.59
CA TRP A 532 -7.33 26.47 -0.31
C TRP A 532 -6.91 27.95 -0.32
N GLU A 533 -7.46 28.76 0.58
CA GLU A 533 -7.04 30.14 0.83
C GLU A 533 -6.06 30.21 2.00
N SER A 534 -5.32 31.32 2.10
CA SER A 534 -4.32 31.55 3.14
C SER A 534 -4.53 32.88 3.85
N PRO A 535 -4.41 32.92 5.20
CA PRO A 535 -4.42 34.17 5.96
C PRO A 535 -3.10 34.94 5.86
N LEU A 536 -2.06 34.34 5.25
CA LEU A 536 -0.72 34.90 5.16
C LEU A 536 -0.54 35.69 3.86
N ALA A 537 0.17 36.82 3.94
CA ALA A 537 0.45 37.67 2.77
C ALA A 537 1.19 36.93 1.63
N ASN A 538 1.95 35.88 1.97
CA ASN A 538 2.68 35.07 1.01
C ASN A 538 1.87 33.90 0.42
N ARG A 539 0.58 33.80 0.75
CA ARG A 539 -0.36 32.77 0.29
C ARG A 539 0.01 31.33 0.69
N ASN A 540 0.86 31.14 1.69
CA ASN A 540 1.14 29.79 2.20
C ASN A 540 -0.10 29.23 2.92
N SER A 541 -0.65 28.12 2.44
CA SER A 541 -1.80 27.43 3.05
C SER A 541 -1.42 26.48 4.19
N ASN A 542 -0.14 26.16 4.35
CA ASN A 542 0.37 25.20 5.33
C ASN A 542 0.61 25.83 6.70
N ILE A 543 0.25 25.09 7.76
CA ILE A 543 0.39 25.53 9.15
C ILE A 543 1.79 25.22 9.72
N PHE A 544 2.30 24.00 9.48
CA PHE A 544 3.49 23.48 10.19
C PHE A 544 4.78 23.52 9.36
N VAL A 545 5.10 24.69 8.80
CA VAL A 545 6.27 24.90 7.91
C VAL A 545 7.55 25.35 8.62
N ASN A 546 7.43 25.78 9.88
CA ASN A 546 8.55 26.20 10.71
C ASN A 546 9.19 24.99 11.43
N PRO A 547 10.51 25.04 11.68
CA PRO A 547 11.20 24.00 12.44
C PRO A 547 10.62 23.85 13.83
N GLY A 548 10.31 22.62 14.24
CA GLY A 548 9.77 22.32 15.56
C GLY A 548 9.16 20.93 15.68
N PRO A 549 8.54 20.63 16.83
CA PRO A 549 7.96 19.32 17.11
C PRO A 549 6.59 19.12 16.46
N ALA A 550 5.86 20.21 16.18
CA ALA A 550 4.44 20.17 15.85
C ALA A 550 4.14 19.28 14.65
N ARG A 551 4.80 19.51 13.51
CA ARG A 551 4.61 18.69 12.29
C ARG A 551 4.82 17.20 12.56
N GLY A 552 5.80 16.86 13.40
CA GLY A 552 6.09 15.50 13.80
C GLY A 552 4.93 14.81 14.55
N TRP A 553 4.17 15.55 15.37
CA TRP A 553 3.02 14.98 16.09
C TRP A 553 1.91 14.51 15.15
N PHE A 554 1.62 15.29 14.10
CA PHE A 554 0.60 14.96 13.11
C PHE A 554 1.06 13.81 12.21
N THR A 555 2.28 13.91 11.68
CA THR A 555 2.81 12.91 10.75
C THR A 555 3.10 11.55 11.38
N ARG A 556 3.42 11.48 12.68
CA ARG A 556 3.55 10.19 13.40
C ARG A 556 2.21 9.49 13.68
N GLN A 557 1.05 10.11 13.43
CA GLN A 557 -0.24 9.41 13.53
C GLN A 557 -0.36 8.24 12.53
N ILE A 558 0.39 8.31 11.43
CA ILE A 558 0.50 7.22 10.45
C ILE A 558 1.13 5.96 11.07
N LEU A 559 1.87 6.06 12.17
CA LEU A 559 2.41 4.89 12.87
C LEU A 559 1.32 4.00 13.48
N THR A 560 0.06 4.45 13.56
CA THR A 560 -1.08 3.61 13.95
C THR A 560 -1.29 2.41 13.01
N TYR A 561 -0.86 2.51 11.75
CA TYR A 561 -0.88 1.38 10.81
C TYR A 561 0.09 0.26 11.20
N ASP A 562 1.21 0.58 11.87
CA ASP A 562 2.37 -0.31 12.02
C ASP A 562 2.12 -1.59 12.82
N LYS A 563 0.99 -1.67 13.55
CA LYS A 563 0.51 -2.93 14.15
C LYS A 563 0.13 -3.96 13.08
N TRP A 564 -0.59 -3.55 12.04
CA TRP A 564 -1.14 -4.45 11.01
C TRP A 564 -0.40 -4.34 9.68
N ILE A 565 0.07 -3.15 9.31
CA ILE A 565 0.73 -2.87 8.04
C ILE A 565 2.04 -2.15 8.34
N PRO A 566 3.21 -2.70 7.96
CA PRO A 566 4.50 -2.10 8.28
C PRO A 566 4.60 -0.62 7.88
N SER A 567 5.11 0.22 8.77
CA SER A 567 5.24 1.67 8.53
C SER A 567 6.05 2.03 7.27
N VAL A 568 6.97 1.17 6.83
CA VAL A 568 7.74 1.31 5.57
C VAL A 568 6.85 1.37 4.32
N LEU A 569 5.58 0.96 4.44
CA LEU A 569 4.60 1.06 3.37
C LEU A 569 3.84 2.39 3.33
N PHE A 570 4.16 3.32 4.22
CA PHE A 570 3.56 4.65 4.33
C PHE A 570 4.66 5.71 4.39
N LEU A 571 5.26 6.00 3.24
CA LEU A 571 6.26 7.05 3.09
C LEU A 571 5.70 8.37 3.63
N THR A 572 6.37 8.91 4.64
CA THR A 572 5.98 10.17 5.28
C THR A 572 7.22 11.04 5.39
N HIS A 573 7.14 12.26 4.86
CA HIS A 573 8.31 13.12 4.79
C HIS A 573 8.50 13.92 6.08
N TYR A 574 9.75 14.17 6.44
CA TYR A 574 10.18 14.97 7.59
C TYR A 574 11.14 16.07 7.17
N GLN A 575 11.26 17.12 7.99
CA GLN A 575 12.02 18.31 7.64
C GLN A 575 13.50 18.19 8.04
N PRO A 576 14.45 18.60 7.18
CA PRO A 576 15.88 18.68 7.51
C PRO A 576 16.26 19.94 8.29
N ASP A 577 15.30 20.86 8.45
CA ASP A 577 15.53 22.21 8.95
C ASP A 577 16.08 22.25 10.39
N GLU A 578 17.03 23.16 10.61
CA GLU A 578 17.58 23.50 11.92
C GLU A 578 16.59 24.32 12.75
N PRO A 579 16.69 24.36 14.10
CA PRO A 579 17.81 23.95 14.96
C PRO A 579 17.96 22.43 15.19
N ARG A 580 19.09 22.04 15.82
CA ARG A 580 19.45 20.63 16.10
C ARG A 580 18.33 19.82 16.77
N ASN A 581 17.59 20.41 17.71
CA ASN A 581 16.49 19.72 18.39
C ASN A 581 15.35 19.35 17.41
N SER A 582 15.01 20.23 16.45
CA SER A 582 14.06 19.93 15.38
C SER A 582 14.58 18.82 14.47
N GLN A 583 15.86 18.87 14.06
CA GLN A 583 16.46 17.80 13.27
C GLN A 583 16.41 16.45 13.98
N ILE A 584 16.78 16.41 15.26
CA ILE A 584 16.74 15.18 16.06
C ILE A 584 15.32 14.61 16.16
N ILE A 585 14.29 15.45 16.34
CA ILE A 585 12.88 15.00 16.35
C ILE A 585 12.49 14.42 14.98
N ASN A 586 12.83 15.10 13.90
CA ASN A 586 12.50 14.68 12.53
C ASN A 586 13.23 13.36 12.15
N ILE A 587 14.53 13.25 12.43
CA ILE A 587 15.31 12.03 12.23
C ILE A 587 14.72 10.88 13.05
N ALA A 588 14.46 11.12 14.34
CA ALA A 588 13.88 10.11 15.24
C ALA A 588 12.51 9.60 14.77
N SER A 589 11.71 10.45 14.12
CA SER A 589 10.41 10.06 13.56
C SER A 589 10.59 9.25 12.27
N LEU A 590 11.48 9.70 11.39
CA LEU A 590 11.79 9.06 10.10
C LEU A 590 12.23 7.59 10.28
N ILE A 591 13.13 7.32 11.23
CA ILE A 591 13.72 5.99 11.45
C ILE A 591 12.74 4.94 11.99
N LEU A 592 11.52 5.34 12.38
CA LEU A 592 10.46 4.40 12.81
C LEU A 592 9.82 3.66 11.61
N GLY A 593 10.33 3.90 10.40
CA GLY A 593 9.94 3.24 9.17
C GLY A 593 9.18 4.15 8.19
N GLN A 594 9.14 5.46 8.44
CA GLN A 594 8.45 6.41 7.56
C GLN A 594 9.35 7.04 6.50
N ASN A 595 10.67 7.04 6.72
CA ASN A 595 11.72 7.09 5.69
C ASN A 595 11.79 8.28 4.70
N GLY A 596 10.95 9.31 4.81
CA GLY A 596 10.96 10.45 3.89
C GLY A 596 11.61 11.71 4.45
N ILE A 597 12.31 12.46 3.59
CA ILE A 597 12.86 13.79 3.86
C ILE A 597 12.39 14.76 2.77
N TRP A 598 11.98 15.95 3.16
CA TRP A 598 11.62 16.99 2.21
C TRP A 598 11.81 18.39 2.80
N GLY A 599 11.92 19.39 1.95
CA GLY A 599 12.31 20.75 2.36
C GLY A 599 13.60 21.16 1.69
N GLU A 600 14.24 22.20 2.23
CA GLU A 600 15.33 22.89 1.55
C GLU A 600 16.70 22.44 2.08
N ILE A 601 17.15 21.27 1.63
CA ILE A 601 18.38 20.64 2.15
C ILE A 601 19.64 21.48 1.95
N LEU A 602 19.67 22.35 0.93
CA LEU A 602 20.80 23.26 0.67
C LEU A 602 20.92 24.39 1.69
N LYS A 603 19.89 24.66 2.48
CA LYS A 603 19.97 25.58 3.62
C LYS A 603 20.45 24.90 4.91
N THR A 604 20.60 23.58 4.91
CA THR A 604 21.08 22.86 6.09
C THR A 604 22.58 23.11 6.28
N SER A 605 22.99 23.51 7.50
CA SER A 605 24.41 23.71 7.80
C SER A 605 25.25 22.44 7.58
N PRO A 606 26.59 22.56 7.41
CA PRO A 606 27.47 21.39 7.38
C PRO A 606 27.31 20.49 8.61
N GLN A 607 27.10 21.05 9.80
CA GLN A 607 26.89 20.30 11.04
C GLN A 607 25.54 19.56 11.03
N GLY A 608 24.46 20.20 10.56
CA GLY A 608 23.17 19.54 10.38
C GLY A 608 23.23 18.42 9.34
N THR A 609 23.98 18.62 8.27
CA THR A 609 24.22 17.60 7.24
C THR A 609 24.93 16.37 7.82
N LEU A 610 26.01 16.60 8.58
CA LEU A 610 26.75 15.54 9.25
C LEU A 610 25.89 14.80 10.29
N LEU A 611 24.99 15.50 10.97
CA LEU A 611 24.05 14.89 11.90
C LEU A 611 23.14 13.88 11.21
N PHE A 612 22.54 14.25 10.07
CA PHE A 612 21.75 13.32 9.26
C PHE A 612 22.61 12.14 8.80
N GLY A 613 23.77 12.41 8.20
CA GLY A 613 24.66 11.37 7.68
C GLY A 613 25.08 10.34 8.74
N ASP A 614 25.49 10.79 9.94
CA ASP A 614 25.90 9.89 11.04
C ASP A 614 24.73 9.00 11.49
N ILE A 615 23.59 9.59 11.83
CA ILE A 615 22.46 8.80 12.37
C ILE A 615 21.87 7.87 11.32
N LEU A 616 21.70 8.35 10.08
CA LEU A 616 21.13 7.53 9.00
C LEU A 616 22.07 6.40 8.57
N SER A 617 23.39 6.60 8.63
CA SER A 617 24.35 5.50 8.38
C SER A 617 24.21 4.36 9.39
N ARG A 618 23.96 4.68 10.67
CA ARG A 618 23.71 3.69 11.73
C ARG A 618 22.36 3.02 11.56
N TYR A 619 21.32 3.81 11.27
CA TYR A 619 19.99 3.28 10.98
C TYR A 619 20.03 2.24 9.86
N LYS A 620 20.78 2.48 8.78
CA LYS A 620 20.91 1.52 7.66
C LYS A 620 21.48 0.16 8.05
N GLN A 621 22.29 0.07 9.12
CA GLN A 621 22.81 -1.21 9.61
C GLN A 621 21.73 -2.11 10.24
N ILE A 622 20.59 -1.51 10.64
CA ILE A 622 19.51 -2.17 11.39
C ILE A 622 18.11 -1.89 10.85
N SER A 623 17.99 -1.18 9.72
CA SER A 623 16.70 -0.73 9.18
C SER A 623 15.80 -1.90 8.78
N SER A 624 16.40 -2.99 8.29
CA SER A 624 15.69 -4.24 8.00
C SER A 624 15.13 -4.89 9.26
N ASP A 625 15.89 -4.90 10.37
CA ASP A 625 15.41 -5.40 11.66
C ASP A 625 14.27 -4.55 12.22
N ILE A 626 14.35 -3.22 12.08
CA ILE A 626 13.28 -2.30 12.47
C ILE A 626 12.03 -2.54 11.62
N SER A 627 12.16 -2.72 10.30
CA SER A 627 11.02 -3.02 9.43
C SER A 627 10.35 -4.35 9.77
N LEU A 628 11.11 -5.35 10.21
CA LEU A 628 10.58 -6.66 10.64
C LEU A 628 9.91 -6.62 12.02
N ALA A 629 10.35 -5.75 12.92
CA ALA A 629 9.87 -5.69 14.29
C ALA A 629 8.44 -5.13 14.41
N SER A 630 7.56 -5.85 15.12
CA SER A 630 6.28 -5.30 15.57
C SER A 630 6.53 -4.16 16.57
N PRO A 631 5.79 -3.04 16.47
CA PRO A 631 5.99 -1.89 17.33
C PRO A 631 5.46 -2.14 18.75
N ILE A 632 6.18 -1.65 19.74
CA ILE A 632 5.69 -1.51 21.12
C ILE A 632 5.68 -0.02 21.46
N CYS A 633 4.49 0.52 21.67
CA CYS A 633 4.30 1.96 21.88
C CYS A 633 3.85 2.27 23.32
N TYR A 634 4.28 3.42 23.84
CA TYR A 634 3.79 4.01 25.09
C TYR A 634 3.53 5.50 24.87
N GLY A 635 2.35 5.96 25.30
CA GLY A 635 1.88 7.32 25.03
C GLY A 635 1.46 7.51 23.57
N VAL A 636 0.94 8.69 23.25
CA VAL A 636 0.56 9.07 21.88
C VAL A 636 1.31 10.33 21.42
N PRO A 637 1.42 10.58 20.10
CA PRO A 637 2.14 11.75 19.62
C PRO A 637 1.64 13.07 20.20
N GLY A 638 2.58 13.85 20.76
CA GLY A 638 2.30 15.15 21.39
C GLY A 638 2.11 15.09 22.91
N GLU A 639 1.98 13.90 23.51
CA GLU A 639 1.95 13.77 24.97
C GLU A 639 3.27 14.13 25.64
N SER A 640 3.26 14.23 26.97
CA SER A 640 4.46 14.47 27.77
C SER A 640 5.62 13.54 27.42
N ILE A 641 5.30 12.27 27.11
CA ILE A 641 6.25 11.21 26.75
C ILE A 641 5.59 10.34 25.68
N GLU A 642 6.34 10.01 24.63
CA GLU A 642 5.98 9.05 23.59
C GLU A 642 7.19 8.12 23.37
N ILE A 643 7.01 6.80 23.44
CA ILE A 643 8.09 5.81 23.30
C ILE A 643 7.71 4.80 22.24
N HIS A 644 8.64 4.50 21.34
CA HIS A 644 8.54 3.45 20.33
C HIS A 644 9.72 2.47 20.51
N GLU A 645 9.42 1.21 20.77
CA GLU A 645 10.38 0.10 20.74
C GLU A 645 10.12 -0.74 19.49
N LYS A 646 11.10 -0.82 18.59
CA LYS A 646 11.09 -1.65 17.38
C LYS A 646 12.35 -2.49 17.34
N ILE A 647 12.29 -3.66 17.98
CA ILE A 647 13.42 -4.58 18.15
C ILE A 647 13.07 -5.94 17.57
N ASN A 648 13.92 -6.43 16.67
CA ASN A 648 13.75 -7.76 16.11
C ASN A 648 14.03 -8.81 17.19
N LEU A 649 13.01 -9.61 17.51
CA LEU A 649 13.08 -10.62 18.57
C LEU A 649 14.13 -11.71 18.34
N VAL A 650 14.52 -11.95 17.08
CA VAL A 650 15.51 -12.97 16.71
C VAL A 650 16.93 -12.45 16.89
N THR A 651 17.21 -11.23 16.42
CA THR A 651 18.58 -10.68 16.36
C THR A 651 18.91 -9.78 17.55
N GLY A 652 17.89 -9.30 18.28
CA GLY A 652 18.00 -8.25 19.30
C GLY A 652 18.36 -6.88 18.73
N LYS A 653 18.47 -6.74 17.40
CA LYS A 653 18.80 -5.48 16.73
C LYS A 653 17.55 -4.64 16.55
N GLY A 654 17.72 -3.32 16.53
CA GLY A 654 16.61 -2.39 16.32
C GLY A 654 16.80 -1.08 17.07
N ALA A 655 15.69 -0.40 17.36
CA ALA A 655 15.71 0.91 17.98
C ALA A 655 14.70 1.06 19.12
N VAL A 656 15.06 1.91 20.08
CA VAL A 656 14.12 2.57 20.98
C VAL A 656 14.20 4.07 20.71
N VAL A 657 13.05 4.70 20.48
CA VAL A 657 12.93 6.14 20.30
C VAL A 657 12.03 6.71 21.39
N ILE A 658 12.50 7.73 22.09
CA ILE A 658 11.77 8.39 23.17
C ILE A 658 11.61 9.87 22.80
N PHE A 659 10.39 10.35 22.61
CA PHE A 659 10.08 11.76 22.48
C PHE A 659 9.68 12.32 23.84
N GLY A 660 10.26 13.46 24.21
CA GLY A 660 9.96 14.15 25.46
C GLY A 660 9.64 15.62 25.20
N ASN A 661 8.56 16.11 25.78
CA ASN A 661 8.11 17.50 25.63
C ASN A 661 8.53 18.34 26.85
N GLY A 662 9.47 19.27 26.71
CA GLY A 662 10.01 20.05 27.83
C GLY A 662 10.91 19.26 28.79
N LYS A 663 11.36 19.91 29.88
CA LYS A 663 12.35 19.35 30.81
C LYS A 663 11.81 18.16 31.62
N ARG A 664 12.47 17.01 31.55
CA ARG A 664 12.08 15.77 32.25
C ARG A 664 13.16 14.70 32.26
N GLU A 665 13.03 13.76 33.20
CA GLU A 665 13.81 12.52 33.28
C GLU A 665 12.88 11.33 33.09
N ILE A 666 13.33 10.32 32.34
CA ILE A 666 12.54 9.14 31.99
C ILE A 666 13.37 7.90 32.25
N ASN A 667 12.74 6.87 32.83
CA ASN A 667 13.29 5.53 32.91
C ASN A 667 12.40 4.58 32.09
N TYR A 668 13.00 3.80 31.21
CA TYR A 668 12.30 2.81 30.40
C TYR A 668 13.07 1.49 30.41
N ILE A 669 12.36 0.37 30.48
CA ILE A 669 12.95 -0.97 30.35
C ILE A 669 12.33 -1.61 29.13
N THR A 670 13.15 -2.04 28.17
CA THR A 670 12.64 -2.67 26.96
C THR A 670 11.84 -3.92 27.30
N LYS A 671 10.78 -4.22 26.53
CA LYS A 671 10.11 -5.51 26.64
C LYS A 671 10.98 -6.62 26.04
N SER A 672 11.66 -6.29 24.94
CA SER A 672 12.49 -7.22 24.18
C SER A 672 13.91 -7.32 24.73
N LYS A 673 14.54 -8.48 24.52
CA LYS A 673 15.99 -8.62 24.67
C LYS A 673 16.67 -7.86 23.55
N VAL A 674 17.84 -7.28 23.85
CA VAL A 674 18.52 -6.40 22.91
C VAL A 674 19.95 -6.84 22.65
N ASN A 675 20.47 -6.47 21.49
CA ASN A 675 21.88 -6.58 21.18
C ASN A 675 22.69 -5.63 22.09
N LYS A 676 23.88 -6.05 22.51
CA LYS A 676 24.71 -5.30 23.47
C LYS A 676 25.60 -4.25 22.82
N THR A 677 25.83 -4.33 21.51
CA THR A 677 26.47 -3.25 20.76
C THR A 677 25.45 -2.12 20.62
N ILE A 678 25.75 -0.94 21.16
CA ILE A 678 24.77 0.13 21.25
C ILE A 678 25.34 1.47 20.83
N TRP A 679 24.47 2.30 20.29
CA TRP A 679 24.70 3.72 20.09
C TRP A 679 23.48 4.48 20.60
N TYR A 680 23.69 5.65 21.17
CA TYR A 680 22.60 6.55 21.56
C TYR A 680 23.06 8.00 21.49
N ASN A 681 22.11 8.92 21.30
CA ASN A 681 22.40 10.36 21.32
C ASN A 681 22.49 10.92 22.74
N ASP A 682 22.92 12.19 22.85
CA ASP A 682 23.24 12.86 24.11
C ASP A 682 22.10 12.79 25.14
N GLY A 683 22.45 12.66 26.42
CA GLY A 683 21.47 12.63 27.53
C GLY A 683 20.76 11.29 27.68
N VAL A 684 21.38 10.20 27.22
CA VAL A 684 20.93 8.82 27.46
C VAL A 684 22.01 8.05 28.21
N SER A 685 21.60 7.15 29.10
CA SER A 685 22.43 6.08 29.62
C SER A 685 21.68 4.75 29.51
N VAL A 686 22.40 3.70 29.12
CA VAL A 686 21.83 2.36 28.96
C VAL A 686 22.63 1.38 29.81
N SER A 687 21.91 0.59 30.58
CA SER A 687 22.42 -0.60 31.27
C SER A 687 21.56 -1.81 30.88
N PHE A 688 21.94 -3.02 31.30
CA PHE A 688 21.19 -4.23 30.98
C PHE A 688 20.81 -4.97 32.25
N ASP A 689 19.57 -5.46 32.30
CA ASP A 689 19.14 -6.32 33.39
C ASP A 689 19.57 -7.78 33.16
N GLU A 690 19.34 -8.63 34.16
CA GLU A 690 19.68 -10.06 34.11
C GLU A 690 18.95 -10.82 32.99
N LYS A 691 17.83 -10.29 32.49
CA LYS A 691 17.06 -10.87 31.39
C LYS A 691 17.58 -10.43 30.02
N GLY A 692 18.57 -9.56 29.95
CA GLY A 692 19.13 -9.02 28.71
C GLY A 692 18.30 -7.90 28.08
N ARG A 693 17.41 -7.27 28.87
CA ARG A 693 16.63 -6.09 28.46
C ARG A 693 17.45 -4.82 28.74
N ALA A 694 17.28 -3.80 27.91
CA ALA A 694 17.91 -2.51 28.16
C ALA A 694 17.13 -1.74 29.23
N VAL A 695 17.85 -1.23 30.23
CA VAL A 695 17.38 -0.26 31.22
C VAL A 695 17.92 1.10 30.81
N ILE A 696 17.04 1.92 30.25
CA ILE A 696 17.33 3.20 29.61
C ILE A 696 16.95 4.33 30.57
N LYS A 697 17.88 5.25 30.82
CA LYS A 697 17.59 6.54 31.45
C LYS A 697 17.80 7.65 30.44
N ALA A 698 16.83 8.53 30.28
CA ALA A 698 16.82 9.58 29.29
C ALA A 698 16.48 10.94 29.92
N SER A 699 17.34 11.93 29.68
CA SER A 699 17.28 13.28 30.23
C SER A 699 16.98 14.30 29.14
N PHE A 700 15.93 15.10 29.35
CA PHE A 700 15.49 16.15 28.44
C PHE A 700 15.64 17.50 29.11
N ALA A 701 16.36 18.42 28.49
CA ALA A 701 16.43 19.82 28.91
C ALA A 701 15.27 20.66 28.33
N GLU A 702 14.78 20.26 27.15
CA GLU A 702 13.72 20.88 26.37
C GLU A 702 13.01 19.82 25.51
N THR A 703 12.05 20.22 24.68
CA THR A 703 11.39 19.32 23.74
C THR A 703 12.37 18.76 22.71
N SER A 704 12.54 17.44 22.71
CA SER A 704 13.48 16.74 21.83
C SER A 704 13.14 15.25 21.73
N SER A 705 13.99 14.46 21.08
CA SER A 705 13.92 13.00 21.05
C SER A 705 15.26 12.37 21.43
N LYS A 706 15.20 11.17 21.99
CA LYS A 706 16.33 10.29 22.22
C LYS A 706 16.23 9.08 21.32
N ILE A 707 17.34 8.75 20.68
CA ILE A 707 17.45 7.61 19.77
C ILE A 707 18.46 6.65 20.40
N ILE A 708 18.06 5.40 20.54
CA ILE A 708 18.89 4.31 21.01
C ILE A 708 18.86 3.22 19.95
N PHE A 709 20.01 2.91 19.38
CA PHE A 709 20.19 1.82 18.42
C PHE A 709 20.89 0.64 19.08
N PHE A 710 20.40 -0.56 18.78
CA PHE A 710 20.96 -1.83 19.21
C PHE A 710 21.45 -2.60 17.99
N GLY A 711 22.71 -3.03 18.01
CA GLY A 711 23.37 -3.77 16.94
C GLY A 711 24.00 -2.93 15.85
N VAL A 712 24.43 -1.69 16.17
CA VAL A 712 25.14 -0.78 15.27
C VAL A 712 26.55 -0.52 15.76
N GLU A 713 27.49 -0.39 14.84
CA GLU A 713 28.89 0.05 15.08
C GLU A 713 29.07 1.51 14.69
#